data_AF-A0A136KYF7-F1
#
_entry.id   AF-A0A136KYF7-F1
#
_cell.length_a   1.000
_cell.length_b   1.000
_cell.length_c   1.000
_cell.angle_alpha   90.00
_cell.angle_beta   90.00
_cell.angle_gamma   90.00
#
_symmetry.space_group_name_H-M   'P 1'
#
loop_
_entity.id
_entity.type
_entity.pdbx_description
1 polymer ?
#
loop_
_entity_poly.entity_id
_entity_poly.type
_entity_poly.pdbx_seq_one_letter_code
_entity_poly.pdbx_strand_id
1 'polypeptide(L)'
;MWLLASVYYVVSDKLYSFALFDWATAGALIPIPFFLAATLDLENVGSTILLLMWGIFLAVANEAFNRIESIRKYSLPFLLASFPSFAVSIITAFAYEAWLGMLASFVIAILFTALHILRTRWWLWTLALVNFVIAYFAFFQLDFIQNLNIFIGYPILLIGLLFLLPDLFLKKDWEHAPEHRLPVRLFGILLSVGAILTFVVNNESPSATIGFAILTLFTAVYTLAYQRFWLAYLPTIFFATTILYATDYFALNKYWLPIFTAVTFLYFLFGLALFKKENWSLVFRNASLILGTIISVIAFIESDWGNGWYVLVIGFLFIIEMVLRKNGFFEIGAPIFFSIAALLLIEDFEIDNISTQLLILSVIWILSDILAHLFYKHPRPLNIIIRGIGGLIAIINYGFLFSESDLTATVGYAIYTLLWLTVSLLYRQPILFYSFTLTLPLFATFLFRNFGFTKWIHPVILIALVYYAIGFALRSLNRLKGWDNALLYSGLGLGVFVSIASPILGGLDASIPVAVAASLWAVEAFSKKSAWLAFPANALYLMSYFILLNELYVQEVQFFSIGAALIGLIQHYLLTRSNSKGGAFVMGMLSQFVLLGTTYFEMINKNELSYFFLLFLQSLAVLIYGLVIRSRSLTFFPIGFVVLGVFTVAYSALKEVGAIFLIGCTGILLLGLGILAVLLRERIAKLGEKLSDWQA
;
A
#
# COMPACT_ATOMS: atom_id res chain seq x y z
N MET A 1 -47.45 12.62 -62.53
CA MET A 1 -46.02 12.54 -62.91
C MET A 1 -45.26 11.50 -62.09
N TRP A 2 -45.27 11.55 -60.76
CA TRP A 2 -44.54 10.58 -59.90
C TRP A 2 -44.94 9.10 -60.08
N LEU A 3 -46.24 8.80 -60.23
CA LEU A 3 -46.69 7.44 -60.59
C LEU A 3 -46.15 6.98 -61.96
N LEU A 4 -46.13 7.88 -62.96
CA LEU A 4 -45.56 7.59 -64.28
C LEU A 4 -44.04 7.36 -64.20
N ALA A 5 -43.34 8.08 -63.32
CA ALA A 5 -41.92 7.84 -63.06
C ALA A 5 -41.67 6.46 -62.44
N SER A 6 -42.50 6.04 -61.47
CA SER A 6 -42.43 4.69 -60.90
C SER A 6 -42.65 3.61 -61.97
N VAL A 7 -43.67 3.77 -62.82
CA VAL A 7 -43.93 2.85 -63.95
C VAL A 7 -42.79 2.85 -64.96
N TYR A 8 -42.22 4.03 -65.28
CA TYR A 8 -41.07 4.16 -66.16
C TYR A 8 -39.90 3.32 -65.66
N TYR A 9 -39.54 3.41 -64.38
CA TYR A 9 -38.44 2.63 -63.83
C TYR A 9 -38.71 1.12 -63.86
N VAL A 10 -39.95 0.67 -63.62
CA VAL A 10 -40.32 -0.76 -63.75
C VAL A 10 -40.18 -1.25 -65.20
N VAL A 11 -40.62 -0.46 -66.17
CA VAL A 11 -40.51 -0.82 -67.59
C VAL A 11 -39.05 -0.79 -68.04
N SER A 12 -38.30 0.24 -67.64
CA SER A 12 -36.87 0.36 -67.92
C SER A 12 -36.07 -0.82 -67.37
N ASP A 13 -36.40 -1.29 -66.17
CA ASP A 13 -35.72 -2.43 -65.55
C ASP A 13 -36.06 -3.78 -66.20
N LYS A 14 -37.23 -3.90 -66.85
CA LYS A 14 -37.55 -5.06 -67.71
C LYS A 14 -36.77 -5.03 -69.03
N LEU A 15 -36.48 -3.85 -69.56
CA LEU A 15 -35.73 -3.68 -70.81
C LEU A 15 -34.21 -3.76 -70.58
N TYR A 16 -33.74 -3.25 -69.44
CA TYR A 16 -32.34 -3.22 -69.05
C TYR A 16 -32.22 -3.38 -67.53
N SER A 17 -31.77 -4.55 -67.07
CA SER A 17 -31.67 -4.85 -65.65
C SER A 17 -30.60 -3.99 -64.96
N PHE A 18 -31.01 -3.09 -64.07
CA PHE A 18 -30.11 -2.24 -63.32
C PHE A 18 -30.59 -2.09 -61.88
N ALA A 19 -29.70 -2.41 -60.93
CA ALA A 19 -30.06 -2.53 -59.51
C ALA A 19 -30.70 -1.26 -58.91
N LEU A 20 -30.38 -0.06 -59.41
CA LEU A 20 -30.94 1.18 -58.89
C LEU A 20 -32.38 1.45 -59.37
N PHE A 21 -32.85 0.80 -60.44
CA PHE A 21 -34.22 1.02 -60.90
C PHE A 21 -35.25 0.48 -59.91
N ASP A 22 -34.94 -0.59 -59.19
CA ASP A 22 -35.79 -1.10 -58.10
C ASP A 22 -35.97 -0.06 -56.99
N TRP A 23 -34.89 0.63 -56.63
CA TRP A 23 -34.89 1.70 -55.63
C TRP A 23 -35.55 2.98 -56.14
N ALA A 24 -35.30 3.36 -57.39
CA ALA A 24 -35.92 4.53 -58.01
C ALA A 24 -37.45 4.37 -58.17
N THR A 25 -37.91 3.14 -58.45
CA THR A 25 -39.33 2.78 -58.51
C THR A 25 -40.03 3.08 -57.19
N ALA A 26 -39.45 2.62 -56.07
CA ALA A 26 -39.98 2.86 -54.73
C ALA A 26 -39.82 4.32 -54.29
N GLY A 27 -38.67 4.93 -54.61
CA GLY A 27 -38.34 6.32 -54.30
C GLY A 27 -39.29 7.31 -54.96
N ALA A 28 -39.72 7.05 -56.20
CA ALA A 28 -40.70 7.87 -56.91
C ALA A 28 -42.08 7.91 -56.23
N LEU A 29 -42.39 6.96 -55.34
CA LEU A 29 -43.66 6.91 -54.61
C LEU A 29 -43.66 7.69 -53.30
N ILE A 30 -42.49 8.09 -52.79
CA ILE A 30 -42.34 8.80 -51.50
C ILE A 30 -43.01 10.19 -51.50
N PRO A 31 -42.89 11.03 -52.56
CA PRO A 31 -43.45 12.38 -52.54
C PRO A 31 -44.98 12.44 -52.70
N ILE A 32 -45.61 11.36 -53.18
CA ILE A 32 -47.04 11.32 -53.53
C ILE A 32 -47.97 11.76 -52.37
N PRO A 33 -47.85 11.22 -51.14
CA PRO A 33 -48.73 11.62 -50.03
C PRO A 33 -48.60 13.09 -49.66
N PHE A 34 -47.43 13.71 -49.83
CA PHE A 34 -47.26 15.15 -49.58
C PHE A 34 -48.05 16.01 -50.56
N PHE A 35 -47.99 15.69 -51.85
CA PHE A 35 -48.75 16.41 -52.86
C PHE A 35 -50.26 16.18 -52.70
N LEU A 36 -50.68 14.98 -52.32
CA LEU A 36 -52.08 14.68 -52.02
C LEU A 36 -52.57 15.45 -50.78
N ALA A 37 -51.76 15.53 -49.71
CA ALA A 37 -52.09 16.35 -48.54
C ALA A 37 -52.24 17.83 -48.89
N ALA A 38 -51.33 18.37 -49.68
CA ALA A 38 -51.34 19.78 -50.10
C ALA A 38 -52.49 20.12 -51.07
N THR A 39 -52.87 19.20 -51.95
CA THR A 39 -53.94 19.43 -52.94
C THR A 39 -55.34 19.31 -52.35
N LEU A 40 -55.51 18.47 -51.32
CA LEU A 40 -56.78 18.28 -50.62
C LEU A 40 -56.95 19.22 -49.42
N ASP A 41 -56.00 20.14 -49.20
CA ASP A 41 -55.96 21.06 -48.06
C ASP A 41 -56.15 20.34 -46.72
N LEU A 42 -55.53 19.16 -46.58
CA LEU A 42 -55.68 18.33 -45.39
C LEU A 42 -54.91 18.95 -44.22
N GLU A 43 -55.64 19.45 -43.22
CA GLU A 43 -55.09 19.85 -41.92
C GLU A 43 -54.34 18.69 -41.22
N ASN A 44 -53.61 19.02 -40.16
CA ASN A 44 -52.64 18.13 -39.47
C ASN A 44 -53.13 16.69 -39.22
N VAL A 45 -54.40 16.48 -38.86
CA VAL A 45 -54.96 15.12 -38.66
C VAL A 45 -55.11 14.37 -39.99
N GLY A 46 -55.67 15.02 -41.01
CA GLY A 46 -55.89 14.41 -42.32
C GLY A 46 -54.59 14.06 -43.03
N SER A 47 -53.59 14.95 -42.95
CA SER A 47 -52.26 14.70 -43.51
C SER A 47 -51.53 13.56 -42.79
N THR A 48 -51.64 13.48 -41.46
CA THR A 48 -51.09 12.38 -40.66
C THR A 48 -51.67 11.03 -41.07
N ILE A 49 -53.00 10.93 -41.20
CA ILE A 49 -53.70 9.69 -41.58
C ILE A 49 -53.30 9.28 -42.99
N LEU A 50 -53.24 10.23 -43.93
CA LEU A 50 -52.83 9.97 -45.31
C LEU A 50 -51.40 9.40 -45.38
N LEU A 51 -50.46 10.02 -44.67
CA LEU A 51 -49.06 9.56 -44.60
C LEU A 51 -48.94 8.18 -43.93
N LEU A 52 -49.72 7.93 -42.88
CA LEU A 52 -49.77 6.63 -42.20
C LEU A 52 -50.28 5.54 -43.16
N MET A 53 -51.41 5.78 -43.82
CA MET A 53 -52.02 4.85 -44.77
C MET A 53 -51.12 4.59 -45.98
N TRP A 54 -50.44 5.61 -46.48
CA TRP A 54 -49.47 5.46 -47.57
C TRP A 54 -48.26 4.61 -47.15
N GLY A 55 -47.74 4.83 -45.94
CA GLY A 55 -46.69 4.00 -45.36
C GLY A 55 -47.13 2.54 -45.21
N ILE A 56 -48.34 2.29 -44.69
CA ILE A 56 -48.92 0.95 -44.55
C ILE A 56 -49.00 0.27 -45.92
N PHE A 57 -49.52 0.98 -46.93
CA PHE A 57 -49.63 0.46 -48.29
C PHE A 57 -48.28 0.01 -48.85
N LEU A 58 -47.23 0.83 -48.75
CA LEU A 58 -45.88 0.50 -49.22
C LEU A 58 -45.27 -0.68 -48.44
N ALA A 59 -45.44 -0.70 -47.12
CA ALA A 59 -44.90 -1.75 -46.25
C ALA A 59 -45.59 -3.12 -46.47
N VAL A 60 -46.90 -3.13 -46.73
CA VAL A 60 -47.65 -4.35 -47.09
C VAL A 60 -47.32 -4.80 -48.51
N ALA A 61 -47.16 -3.87 -49.46
CA ALA A 61 -46.76 -4.18 -50.84
C ALA A 61 -45.43 -4.96 -50.90
N ASN A 62 -44.49 -4.67 -50.00
CA ASN A 62 -43.26 -5.45 -49.86
C ASN A 62 -43.50 -6.96 -49.68
N GLU A 63 -44.52 -7.36 -48.92
CA GLU A 63 -44.83 -8.78 -48.69
C GLU A 63 -45.54 -9.39 -49.90
N ALA A 64 -46.44 -8.64 -50.53
CA ALA A 64 -47.09 -9.05 -51.78
C ALA A 64 -46.06 -9.29 -52.90
N PHE A 65 -45.08 -8.40 -53.03
CA PHE A 65 -44.00 -8.53 -54.03
C PHE A 65 -43.04 -9.66 -53.72
N ASN A 66 -42.76 -9.94 -52.44
CA ASN A 66 -41.86 -11.03 -52.08
C ASN A 66 -42.42 -12.42 -52.46
N ARG A 67 -43.75 -12.57 -52.55
CA ARG A 67 -44.41 -13.83 -52.92
C ARG A 67 -44.35 -14.14 -54.41
N ILE A 68 -44.09 -13.15 -55.26
CA ILE A 68 -44.07 -13.28 -56.72
C ILE A 68 -42.64 -13.14 -57.21
N GLU A 69 -42.09 -14.21 -57.79
CA GLU A 69 -40.66 -14.30 -58.16
C GLU A 69 -40.21 -13.18 -59.11
N SER A 70 -41.05 -12.80 -60.08
CA SER A 70 -40.75 -11.78 -61.10
C SER A 70 -40.60 -10.36 -60.54
N ILE A 71 -41.16 -10.07 -59.36
CA ILE A 71 -41.16 -8.75 -58.73
C ILE A 71 -40.54 -8.76 -57.32
N ARG A 72 -39.96 -9.87 -56.90
CA ARG A 72 -39.34 -10.04 -55.57
C ARG A 72 -38.24 -9.01 -55.29
N LYS A 73 -37.53 -8.55 -56.32
CA LYS A 73 -36.49 -7.51 -56.23
C LYS A 73 -37.00 -6.16 -55.70
N TYR A 74 -38.27 -5.83 -55.90
CA TYR A 74 -38.90 -4.61 -55.37
C TYR A 74 -39.33 -4.72 -53.90
N SER A 75 -39.29 -5.92 -53.30
CA SER A 75 -39.74 -6.17 -51.92
C SER A 75 -39.04 -5.26 -50.90
N LEU A 76 -37.72 -5.32 -50.79
CA LEU A 76 -36.97 -4.51 -49.81
C LEU A 76 -37.04 -2.99 -50.09
N PRO A 77 -36.89 -2.50 -51.34
CA PRO A 77 -37.04 -1.08 -51.66
C PRO A 77 -38.37 -0.48 -51.23
N PHE A 78 -39.49 -1.18 -51.45
CA PHE A 78 -40.82 -0.70 -51.05
C PHE A 78 -40.99 -0.62 -49.53
N LEU A 79 -40.43 -1.59 -48.79
CA LEU A 79 -40.44 -1.55 -47.33
C LEU A 79 -39.66 -0.34 -46.81
N LEU A 80 -38.47 -0.07 -47.35
CA LEU A 80 -37.67 1.08 -46.91
C LEU A 80 -38.27 2.42 -47.35
N ALA A 81 -38.93 2.47 -48.52
CA ALA A 81 -39.68 3.65 -48.96
C ALA A 81 -40.89 3.98 -48.08
N SER A 82 -41.39 3.04 -47.28
CA SER A 82 -42.45 3.33 -46.29
C SER A 82 -41.95 4.19 -45.11
N PHE A 83 -40.64 4.16 -44.82
CA PHE A 83 -40.08 4.77 -43.60
C PHE A 83 -40.19 6.29 -43.55
N PRO A 84 -39.88 7.05 -44.63
CA PRO A 84 -40.12 8.48 -44.64
C PRO A 84 -41.58 8.83 -44.39
N SER A 85 -42.52 8.07 -44.95
CA SER A 85 -43.96 8.29 -44.74
C SER A 85 -44.36 8.09 -43.28
N PHE A 86 -43.85 7.02 -42.65
CA PHE A 86 -44.06 6.77 -41.22
C PHE A 86 -43.41 7.81 -40.32
N ALA A 87 -42.16 8.18 -40.59
CA ALA A 87 -41.44 9.17 -39.78
C ALA A 87 -42.15 10.53 -39.82
N VAL A 88 -42.57 10.97 -41.00
CA VAL A 88 -43.29 12.25 -41.15
C VAL A 88 -44.66 12.16 -40.50
N SER A 89 -45.38 11.05 -40.67
CA SER A 89 -46.66 10.82 -39.99
C SER A 89 -46.53 10.94 -38.46
N ILE A 90 -45.50 10.35 -37.86
CA ILE A 90 -45.25 10.47 -36.42
C ILE A 90 -44.96 11.93 -36.03
N ILE A 91 -44.11 12.63 -36.80
CA ILE A 91 -43.75 14.03 -36.52
C ILE A 91 -44.97 14.95 -36.60
N THR A 92 -45.76 14.84 -37.67
CA THR A 92 -46.99 15.64 -37.83
C THR A 92 -48.02 15.29 -36.77
N ALA A 93 -48.07 14.03 -36.34
CA ALA A 93 -48.98 13.59 -35.31
C ALA A 93 -48.68 14.20 -33.94
N PHE A 94 -47.43 14.12 -33.50
CA PHE A 94 -47.00 14.73 -32.24
C PHE A 94 -47.02 16.26 -32.27
N ALA A 95 -46.81 16.88 -33.45
CA ALA A 95 -46.95 18.32 -33.61
C ALA A 95 -48.40 18.80 -33.43
N TYR A 96 -49.38 17.92 -33.66
CA TYR A 96 -50.79 18.22 -33.43
C TYR A 96 -51.22 17.90 -32.00
N GLU A 97 -51.29 16.60 -31.65
CA GLU A 97 -51.72 16.15 -30.33
C GLU A 97 -51.08 14.80 -29.95
N ALA A 98 -50.82 14.61 -28.65
CA ALA A 98 -50.14 13.41 -28.13
C ALA A 98 -50.91 12.11 -28.41
N TRP A 99 -52.26 12.12 -28.40
CA TRP A 99 -53.05 10.93 -28.69
C TRP A 99 -52.93 10.48 -30.16
N LEU A 100 -52.79 11.43 -31.09
CA LEU A 100 -52.59 11.13 -32.50
C LEU A 100 -51.21 10.50 -32.72
N GLY A 101 -50.18 11.06 -32.08
CA GLY A 101 -48.81 10.53 -32.10
C GLY A 101 -48.71 9.12 -31.48
N MET A 102 -49.40 8.90 -30.36
CA MET A 102 -49.55 7.60 -29.73
C MET A 102 -50.16 6.58 -30.70
N LEU A 103 -51.31 6.91 -31.31
CA LEU A 103 -52.04 6.02 -32.19
C LEU A 103 -51.23 5.68 -33.45
N ALA A 104 -50.63 6.68 -34.09
CA ALA A 104 -49.77 6.48 -35.26
C ALA A 104 -48.61 5.53 -34.93
N SER A 105 -47.89 5.79 -33.83
CA SER A 105 -46.77 4.95 -33.39
C SER A 105 -47.22 3.52 -33.05
N PHE A 106 -48.37 3.37 -32.39
CA PHE A 106 -48.92 2.06 -32.05
C PHE A 106 -49.33 1.24 -33.29
N VAL A 107 -49.96 1.88 -34.28
CA VAL A 107 -50.31 1.24 -35.56
C VAL A 107 -49.06 0.79 -36.30
N ILE A 108 -48.02 1.62 -36.34
CA ILE A 108 -46.72 1.26 -36.95
C ILE A 108 -46.08 0.09 -36.21
N ALA A 109 -46.12 0.08 -34.88
CA ALA A 109 -45.61 -1.03 -34.07
C ALA A 109 -46.34 -2.35 -34.37
N ILE A 110 -47.67 -2.34 -34.48
CA ILE A 110 -48.46 -3.52 -34.85
C ILE A 110 -48.10 -3.99 -36.26
N LEU A 111 -48.02 -3.08 -37.22
CA LEU A 111 -47.68 -3.42 -38.60
C LEU A 111 -46.30 -4.07 -38.69
N PHE A 112 -45.29 -3.46 -38.07
CA PHE A 112 -43.94 -4.03 -38.08
C PHE A 112 -43.89 -5.36 -37.31
N THR A 113 -44.64 -5.51 -36.23
CA THR A 113 -44.79 -6.80 -35.54
C THR A 113 -45.36 -7.86 -36.49
N ALA A 114 -46.43 -7.56 -37.21
CA ALA A 114 -47.04 -8.47 -38.18
C ALA A 114 -46.07 -8.84 -39.31
N LEU A 115 -45.34 -7.86 -39.86
CA LEU A 115 -44.34 -8.10 -40.90
C LEU A 115 -43.16 -8.95 -40.40
N HIS A 116 -42.74 -8.77 -39.14
CA HIS A 116 -41.70 -9.59 -38.52
C HIS A 116 -42.16 -11.03 -38.29
N ILE A 117 -43.42 -11.23 -37.88
CA ILE A 117 -44.02 -12.58 -37.73
C ILE A 117 -44.07 -13.30 -39.08
N LEU A 118 -44.39 -12.59 -40.16
CA LEU A 118 -44.42 -13.15 -41.51
C LEU A 118 -43.02 -13.50 -42.03
N ARG A 119 -42.03 -12.65 -41.75
CA ARG A 119 -40.62 -12.92 -42.09
C ARG A 119 -39.71 -12.33 -41.03
N THR A 120 -38.97 -13.20 -40.36
CA THR A 120 -38.09 -12.81 -39.25
C THR A 120 -37.00 -11.87 -39.76
N ARG A 121 -37.01 -10.64 -39.22
CA ARG A 121 -36.05 -9.58 -39.54
C ARG A 121 -35.77 -8.80 -38.27
N TRP A 122 -34.61 -9.04 -37.66
CA TRP A 122 -34.23 -8.47 -36.37
C TRP A 122 -34.37 -6.93 -36.32
N TRP A 123 -33.99 -6.22 -37.38
CA TRP A 123 -34.05 -4.77 -37.46
C TRP A 123 -35.49 -4.22 -37.52
N LEU A 124 -36.41 -4.98 -38.13
CA LEU A 124 -37.81 -4.60 -38.22
C LEU A 124 -38.53 -4.83 -36.89
N TRP A 125 -38.13 -5.88 -36.17
CA TRP A 125 -38.53 -6.10 -34.79
C TRP A 125 -38.05 -4.98 -33.85
N THR A 126 -36.80 -4.53 -34.01
CA THR A 126 -36.27 -3.36 -33.29
C THR A 126 -37.11 -2.11 -33.54
N LEU A 127 -37.49 -1.82 -34.78
CA LEU A 127 -38.34 -0.67 -35.11
C LEU A 127 -39.76 -0.80 -34.54
N ALA A 128 -40.32 -2.02 -34.51
CA ALA A 128 -41.60 -2.27 -33.86
C ALA A 128 -41.54 -1.91 -32.36
N LEU A 129 -40.48 -2.35 -31.67
CA LEU A 129 -40.27 -2.05 -30.25
C LEU A 129 -40.06 -0.56 -30.00
N VAL A 130 -39.28 0.15 -30.83
CA VAL A 130 -39.12 1.61 -30.73
C VAL A 130 -40.45 2.33 -30.84
N ASN A 131 -41.26 2.00 -31.84
CA ASN A 131 -42.57 2.61 -32.03
C ASN A 131 -43.54 2.27 -30.88
N PHE A 132 -43.45 1.06 -30.32
CA PHE A 132 -44.21 0.69 -29.13
C PHE A 132 -43.79 1.50 -27.90
N VAL A 133 -42.48 1.72 -27.69
CA VAL A 133 -41.96 2.57 -26.60
C VAL A 133 -42.43 4.01 -26.76
N ILE A 134 -42.41 4.55 -27.98
CA ILE A 134 -42.93 5.91 -28.27
C ILE A 134 -44.42 5.99 -27.94
N ALA A 135 -45.22 5.02 -28.41
CA ALA A 135 -46.64 4.95 -28.10
C ALA A 135 -46.89 4.85 -26.58
N TYR A 136 -46.11 4.02 -25.90
CA TYR A 136 -46.19 3.83 -24.45
C TYR A 136 -45.93 5.14 -23.69
N PHE A 137 -44.88 5.90 -24.03
CA PHE A 137 -44.63 7.19 -23.35
C PHE A 137 -45.65 8.26 -23.75
N ALA A 138 -46.12 8.26 -24.99
CA ALA A 138 -47.18 9.17 -25.44
C ALA A 138 -48.51 8.92 -24.70
N PHE A 139 -48.80 7.68 -24.31
CA PHE A 139 -49.94 7.35 -23.47
C PHE A 139 -49.88 8.07 -22.11
N PHE A 140 -48.72 8.12 -21.46
CA PHE A 140 -48.53 8.88 -20.21
C PHE A 140 -48.59 10.40 -20.40
N GLN A 141 -48.54 10.89 -21.64
CA GLN A 141 -48.70 12.31 -21.95
C GLN A 141 -50.15 12.72 -22.25
N LEU A 142 -51.11 11.80 -22.19
CA LEU A 142 -52.52 12.14 -22.33
C LEU A 142 -53.01 12.90 -21.10
N ASP A 143 -53.84 13.92 -21.31
CA ASP A 143 -54.29 14.85 -20.25
C ASP A 143 -54.83 14.13 -19.01
N PHE A 144 -55.62 13.07 -19.19
CA PHE A 144 -56.19 12.32 -18.08
C PHE A 144 -55.15 11.55 -17.24
N ILE A 145 -54.02 11.14 -17.83
CA ILE A 145 -52.93 10.44 -17.13
C ILE A 145 -51.93 11.43 -16.56
N GLN A 146 -51.63 12.50 -17.28
CA GLN A 146 -50.75 13.56 -16.78
C GLN A 146 -51.26 14.12 -15.46
N ASN A 147 -52.58 14.26 -15.29
CA ASN A 147 -53.21 14.70 -14.05
C ASN A 147 -52.96 13.79 -12.83
N LEU A 148 -52.51 12.54 -13.04
CA LEU A 148 -52.17 11.62 -11.95
C LEU A 148 -50.76 11.88 -11.38
N ASN A 149 -49.95 12.76 -12.00
CA ASN A 149 -48.58 13.11 -11.57
C ASN A 149 -47.71 11.89 -11.24
N ILE A 150 -47.74 10.88 -12.11
CA ILE A 150 -46.98 9.64 -11.91
C ILE A 150 -45.49 9.93 -12.07
N PHE A 151 -44.69 9.53 -11.09
CA PHE A 151 -43.23 9.63 -11.15
C PHE A 151 -42.68 8.92 -12.39
N ILE A 152 -41.94 9.64 -13.23
CA ILE A 152 -41.52 9.19 -14.57
C ILE A 152 -40.68 7.91 -14.57
N GLY A 153 -39.97 7.60 -13.48
CA GLY A 153 -39.20 6.36 -13.36
C GLY A 153 -40.08 5.10 -13.28
N TYR A 154 -41.33 5.19 -12.82
CA TYR A 154 -42.24 4.03 -12.79
C TYR A 154 -42.67 3.59 -14.19
N PRO A 155 -43.14 4.48 -15.09
CA PRO A 155 -43.36 4.11 -16.48
C PRO A 155 -42.13 3.49 -17.14
N ILE A 156 -40.94 4.08 -16.96
CA ILE A 156 -39.69 3.57 -17.55
C ILE A 156 -39.36 2.16 -17.02
N LEU A 157 -39.48 1.96 -15.71
CA LEU A 157 -39.25 0.65 -15.08
C LEU A 157 -40.23 -0.38 -15.62
N LEU A 158 -41.54 -0.05 -15.63
CA LEU A 158 -42.60 -0.96 -16.02
C LEU A 158 -42.40 -1.49 -17.45
N ILE A 159 -42.09 -0.62 -18.42
CA ILE A 159 -41.83 -1.04 -19.80
C ILE A 159 -40.56 -1.88 -19.91
N GLY A 160 -39.50 -1.53 -19.18
CA GLY A 160 -38.27 -2.31 -19.13
C GLY A 160 -38.50 -3.73 -18.62
N LEU A 161 -39.26 -3.86 -17.53
CA LEU A 161 -39.65 -5.15 -16.97
C LEU A 161 -40.56 -5.93 -17.90
N LEU A 162 -41.53 -5.27 -18.55
CA LEU A 162 -42.44 -5.91 -19.50
C LEU A 162 -41.68 -6.54 -20.68
N PHE A 163 -40.62 -5.90 -21.15
CA PHE A 163 -39.74 -6.46 -22.18
C PHE A 163 -38.90 -7.63 -21.66
N LEU A 164 -38.44 -7.61 -20.41
CA LEU A 164 -37.69 -8.74 -19.84
C LEU A 164 -38.60 -9.91 -19.39
N LEU A 165 -39.89 -9.67 -19.19
CA LEU A 165 -40.85 -10.64 -18.65
C LEU A 165 -41.04 -11.89 -19.54
N PRO A 166 -41.11 -11.81 -20.88
CA PRO A 166 -41.17 -13.01 -21.74
C PRO A 166 -40.04 -14.01 -21.49
N ASP A 167 -38.83 -13.57 -21.16
CA ASP A 167 -37.72 -14.46 -20.83
C ASP A 167 -37.98 -15.30 -19.56
N LEU A 168 -38.88 -14.85 -18.68
CA LEU A 168 -39.30 -15.59 -17.49
C LEU A 168 -40.24 -16.77 -17.82
N PHE A 169 -40.93 -16.75 -18.95
CA PHE A 169 -41.87 -17.81 -19.34
C PHE A 169 -41.34 -18.69 -20.48
N LEU A 170 -40.47 -18.14 -21.31
CA LEU A 170 -39.88 -18.85 -22.44
C LEU A 170 -38.70 -19.74 -22.02
N LYS A 171 -38.27 -20.62 -22.95
CA LYS A 171 -37.11 -21.52 -22.76
C LYS A 171 -35.91 -20.76 -22.22
N LYS A 172 -35.30 -21.27 -21.13
CA LYS A 172 -34.18 -20.67 -20.38
C LYS A 172 -32.84 -20.83 -21.08
N ASP A 173 -32.75 -20.24 -22.27
CA ASP A 173 -31.57 -20.28 -23.10
C ASP A 173 -31.33 -18.88 -23.71
N TRP A 174 -30.11 -18.39 -23.53
CA TRP A 174 -29.73 -17.07 -24.02
C TRP A 174 -29.53 -17.06 -25.52
N GLU A 175 -29.14 -18.18 -26.13
CA GLU A 175 -28.85 -18.29 -27.56
C GLU A 175 -30.07 -18.69 -28.40
N HIS A 176 -31.17 -19.04 -27.74
CA HIS A 176 -32.37 -19.47 -28.45
C HIS A 176 -33.11 -18.30 -29.10
N ALA A 177 -33.29 -18.38 -30.43
CA ALA A 177 -34.02 -17.41 -31.25
C ALA A 177 -33.54 -15.96 -31.05
N PRO A 178 -32.26 -15.65 -31.32
CA PRO A 178 -31.68 -14.34 -31.05
C PRO A 178 -32.40 -13.21 -31.80
N GLU A 179 -32.90 -13.49 -33.01
CA GLU A 179 -33.65 -12.53 -33.84
C GLU A 179 -34.92 -11.99 -33.16
N HIS A 180 -35.54 -12.78 -32.27
CA HIS A 180 -36.75 -12.39 -31.55
C HIS A 180 -36.46 -11.84 -30.15
N ARG A 181 -35.47 -12.42 -29.45
CA ARG A 181 -35.25 -12.14 -28.03
C ARG A 181 -34.23 -11.05 -27.77
N LEU A 182 -33.21 -10.92 -28.63
CA LEU A 182 -32.11 -9.99 -28.39
C LEU A 182 -32.57 -8.52 -28.41
N PRO A 183 -33.40 -8.05 -29.37
CA PRO A 183 -33.91 -6.68 -29.33
C PRO A 183 -34.71 -6.40 -28.05
N VAL A 184 -35.61 -7.32 -27.67
CA VAL A 184 -36.44 -7.17 -26.47
C VAL A 184 -35.58 -7.09 -25.20
N ARG A 185 -34.56 -7.96 -25.07
CA ARG A 185 -33.60 -7.92 -23.96
C ARG A 185 -32.80 -6.63 -23.91
N LEU A 186 -32.29 -6.16 -25.06
CA LEU A 186 -31.53 -4.91 -25.13
C LEU A 186 -32.38 -3.73 -24.68
N PHE A 187 -33.61 -3.59 -25.18
CA PHE A 187 -34.51 -2.53 -24.73
C PHE A 187 -34.89 -2.70 -23.27
N GLY A 188 -35.18 -3.92 -22.82
CA GLY A 188 -35.50 -4.19 -21.43
C GLY A 188 -34.38 -3.78 -20.47
N ILE A 189 -33.12 -4.10 -20.80
CA ILE A 189 -31.93 -3.68 -20.04
C ILE A 189 -31.74 -2.16 -20.13
N LEU A 190 -31.76 -1.57 -21.32
CA LEU A 190 -31.57 -0.13 -21.53
C LEU A 190 -32.60 0.69 -20.75
N LEU A 191 -33.87 0.30 -20.79
CA LEU A 191 -34.94 0.97 -20.07
C LEU A 191 -34.82 0.75 -18.56
N SER A 192 -34.43 -0.45 -18.11
CA SER A 192 -34.15 -0.69 -16.68
C SER A 192 -32.99 0.17 -16.18
N VAL A 193 -31.92 0.33 -16.97
CA VAL A 193 -30.80 1.25 -16.66
C VAL A 193 -31.27 2.70 -16.65
N GLY A 194 -32.11 3.10 -17.62
CA GLY A 194 -32.76 4.41 -17.63
C GLY A 194 -33.58 4.66 -16.35
N ALA A 195 -34.34 3.67 -15.90
CA ALA A 195 -35.10 3.76 -14.65
C ALA A 195 -34.17 3.95 -13.44
N ILE A 196 -33.09 3.16 -13.35
CA ILE A 196 -32.07 3.31 -12.29
C ILE A 196 -31.51 4.74 -12.27
N LEU A 197 -31.15 5.29 -13.43
CA LEU A 197 -30.66 6.66 -13.52
C LEU A 197 -31.70 7.67 -13.05
N THR A 198 -32.98 7.49 -13.41
CA THR A 198 -34.05 8.39 -12.93
C THR A 198 -34.27 8.30 -11.42
N PHE A 199 -34.17 7.10 -10.82
CA PHE A 199 -34.28 6.93 -9.37
C PHE A 199 -33.14 7.65 -8.64
N VAL A 200 -31.92 7.58 -9.17
CA VAL A 200 -30.75 8.22 -8.57
C VAL A 200 -30.77 9.74 -8.75
N VAL A 201 -31.15 10.25 -9.93
CA VAL A 201 -31.12 11.69 -10.24
C VAL A 201 -32.22 12.47 -9.52
N ASN A 202 -33.44 11.95 -9.50
CA ASN A 202 -34.57 12.68 -8.91
C ASN A 202 -34.56 12.63 -7.36
N ASN A 203 -33.82 11.69 -6.78
CA ASN A 203 -33.59 11.53 -5.34
C ASN A 203 -34.85 11.56 -4.46
N GLU A 204 -36.00 11.15 -5.01
CA GLU A 204 -37.24 10.97 -4.24
C GLU A 204 -37.20 9.60 -3.53
N SER A 205 -36.84 9.60 -2.25
CA SER A 205 -36.63 8.38 -1.45
C SER A 205 -37.79 7.37 -1.47
N PRO A 206 -39.08 7.76 -1.42
CA PRO A 206 -40.19 6.81 -1.53
C PRO A 206 -40.22 6.12 -2.91
N SER A 207 -40.09 6.92 -3.97
CA SER A 207 -40.18 6.46 -5.36
C SER A 207 -39.01 5.53 -5.72
N ALA A 208 -37.80 5.90 -5.31
CA ALA A 208 -36.60 5.11 -5.50
C ALA A 208 -36.65 3.79 -4.71
N THR A 209 -37.13 3.81 -3.46
CA THR A 209 -37.26 2.59 -2.64
C THR A 209 -38.15 1.55 -3.32
N ILE A 210 -39.34 1.96 -3.77
CA ILE A 210 -40.28 1.07 -4.46
C ILE A 210 -39.68 0.57 -5.78
N GLY A 211 -39.06 1.46 -6.56
CA GLY A 211 -38.43 1.10 -7.83
C GLY A 211 -37.32 0.06 -7.68
N PHE A 212 -36.39 0.26 -6.74
CA PHE A 212 -35.32 -0.69 -6.44
C PHE A 212 -35.85 -1.98 -5.80
N ALA A 213 -36.89 -1.93 -4.99
CA ALA A 213 -37.52 -3.13 -4.42
C ALA A 213 -38.10 -4.02 -5.53
N ILE A 214 -38.80 -3.42 -6.50
CA ILE A 214 -39.34 -4.15 -7.67
C ILE A 214 -38.18 -4.74 -8.51
N LEU A 215 -37.12 -3.96 -8.77
CA LEU A 215 -35.93 -4.47 -9.48
C LEU A 215 -35.27 -5.63 -8.74
N THR A 216 -35.17 -5.55 -7.42
CA THR A 216 -34.60 -6.60 -6.56
C THR A 216 -35.42 -7.88 -6.70
N LEU A 217 -36.74 -7.80 -6.54
CA LEU A 217 -37.62 -8.96 -6.66
C LEU A 217 -37.58 -9.55 -8.08
N PHE A 218 -37.67 -8.70 -9.10
CA PHE A 218 -37.64 -9.14 -10.48
C PHE A 218 -36.33 -9.84 -10.84
N THR A 219 -35.19 -9.24 -10.49
CA THR A 219 -33.87 -9.83 -10.76
C THR A 219 -33.59 -11.06 -9.90
N ALA A 220 -34.15 -11.16 -8.69
CA ALA A 220 -34.10 -12.38 -7.88
C ALA A 220 -34.86 -13.52 -8.56
N VAL A 221 -36.10 -13.27 -9.03
CA VAL A 221 -36.88 -14.25 -9.81
C VAL A 221 -36.14 -14.62 -11.09
N TYR A 222 -35.57 -13.65 -11.80
CA TYR A 222 -34.81 -13.87 -13.02
C TYR A 222 -33.57 -14.75 -12.77
N THR A 223 -32.85 -14.50 -11.67
CA THR A 223 -31.70 -15.28 -11.23
C THR A 223 -32.08 -16.72 -10.89
N LEU A 224 -33.18 -16.91 -10.14
CA LEU A 224 -33.68 -18.25 -9.77
C LEU A 224 -34.16 -19.03 -11.01
N ALA A 225 -34.82 -18.35 -11.95
CA ALA A 225 -35.35 -18.97 -13.16
C ALA A 225 -34.25 -19.42 -14.14
N TYR A 226 -33.19 -18.62 -14.30
CA TYR A 226 -32.06 -18.96 -15.19
C TYR A 226 -31.00 -19.85 -14.53
N GLN A 227 -31.00 -19.95 -13.20
CA GLN A 227 -30.04 -20.73 -12.41
C GLN A 227 -28.56 -20.42 -12.71
N ARG A 228 -28.26 -19.21 -13.20
CA ARG A 228 -26.89 -18.74 -13.43
C ARG A 228 -26.42 -17.94 -12.22
N PHE A 229 -25.33 -18.39 -11.59
CA PHE A 229 -24.80 -17.80 -10.35
C PHE A 229 -24.43 -16.31 -10.51
N TRP A 230 -23.85 -15.91 -11.65
CA TRP A 230 -23.39 -14.53 -11.86
C TRP A 230 -24.54 -13.52 -11.88
N LEU A 231 -25.77 -13.94 -12.18
CA LEU A 231 -26.95 -13.07 -12.13
C LEU A 231 -27.30 -12.68 -10.69
N ALA A 232 -26.90 -13.49 -9.68
CA ALA A 232 -27.21 -13.22 -8.29
C ALA A 232 -26.56 -11.94 -7.72
N TYR A 233 -25.54 -11.37 -8.40
CA TYR A 233 -25.00 -10.07 -8.02
C TYR A 233 -26.03 -8.94 -8.20
N LEU A 234 -26.90 -9.01 -9.22
CA LEU A 234 -27.91 -7.97 -9.49
C LEU A 234 -28.91 -7.79 -8.34
N PRO A 235 -29.62 -8.84 -7.87
CA PRO A 235 -30.52 -8.68 -6.74
C PRO A 235 -29.78 -8.30 -5.46
N THR A 236 -28.52 -8.71 -5.26
CA THR A 236 -27.77 -8.28 -4.06
C THR A 236 -27.44 -6.79 -4.06
N ILE A 237 -27.11 -6.22 -5.24
CA ILE A 237 -26.85 -4.79 -5.39
C ILE A 237 -28.15 -4.01 -5.23
N PHE A 238 -29.21 -4.42 -5.94
CA PHE A 238 -30.50 -3.73 -5.85
C PHE A 238 -31.14 -3.83 -4.47
N PHE A 239 -30.93 -4.93 -3.73
CA PHE A 239 -31.40 -5.02 -2.36
C PHE A 239 -30.66 -4.05 -1.44
N ALA A 240 -29.33 -3.94 -1.58
CA ALA A 240 -28.56 -2.98 -0.81
C ALA A 240 -28.98 -1.53 -1.11
N THR A 241 -29.22 -1.18 -2.38
CA THR A 241 -29.73 0.16 -2.75
C THR A 241 -31.18 0.37 -2.30
N THR A 242 -32.02 -0.66 -2.32
CA THR A 242 -33.38 -0.61 -1.76
C THR A 242 -33.32 -0.26 -0.28
N ILE A 243 -32.43 -0.90 0.48
CA ILE A 243 -32.25 -0.62 1.91
C ILE A 243 -31.76 0.80 2.13
N LEU A 244 -30.84 1.30 1.30
CA LEU A 244 -30.33 2.68 1.39
C LEU A 244 -31.45 3.72 1.29
N TYR A 245 -32.30 3.61 0.27
CA TYR A 245 -33.43 4.52 0.12
C TYR A 245 -34.53 4.26 1.16
N ALA A 246 -34.71 3.01 1.59
CA ALA A 246 -35.67 2.67 2.64
C ALA A 246 -35.27 3.28 3.99
N THR A 247 -33.99 3.27 4.35
CA THR A 247 -33.51 3.90 5.59
C THR A 247 -33.79 5.39 5.60
N ASP A 248 -33.66 6.06 4.46
CA ASP A 248 -33.99 7.47 4.33
C ASP A 248 -35.51 7.72 4.38
N TYR A 249 -36.29 6.92 3.65
CA TYR A 249 -37.76 6.99 3.66
C TYR A 249 -38.37 6.82 5.05
N PHE A 250 -37.85 5.87 5.85
CA PHE A 250 -38.33 5.61 7.21
C PHE A 250 -37.64 6.49 8.28
N ALA A 251 -36.81 7.46 7.89
CA ALA A 251 -36.01 8.29 8.81
C ALA A 251 -35.14 7.48 9.80
N LEU A 252 -34.66 6.32 9.35
CA LEU A 252 -33.78 5.41 10.09
C LEU A 252 -32.30 5.69 9.82
N ASN A 253 -31.96 6.89 9.32
CA ASN A 253 -30.60 7.26 8.94
C ASN A 253 -29.59 7.00 10.06
N LYS A 254 -29.93 7.25 11.34
CA LYS A 254 -29.05 6.93 12.48
C LYS A 254 -28.66 5.45 12.60
N TYR A 255 -29.46 4.53 12.06
CA TYR A 255 -29.25 3.08 12.17
C TYR A 255 -28.74 2.46 10.87
N TRP A 256 -28.28 3.26 9.90
CA TRP A 256 -27.83 2.77 8.60
C TRP A 256 -26.71 1.72 8.74
N LEU A 257 -25.66 2.01 9.52
CA LEU A 257 -24.51 1.12 9.67
C LEU A 257 -24.85 -0.23 10.33
N PRO A 258 -25.60 -0.30 11.44
CA PRO A 258 -26.11 -1.56 11.98
C PRO A 258 -26.90 -2.38 10.96
N ILE A 259 -27.79 -1.73 10.21
CA ILE A 259 -28.64 -2.39 9.20
C ILE A 259 -27.77 -3.01 8.09
N PHE A 260 -26.84 -2.24 7.52
CA PHE A 260 -25.97 -2.76 6.47
C PHE A 260 -24.96 -3.79 6.97
N THR A 261 -24.53 -3.71 8.22
CA THR A 261 -23.68 -4.72 8.85
C THR A 261 -24.47 -6.03 9.02
N ALA A 262 -25.73 -5.95 9.43
CA ALA A 262 -26.62 -7.13 9.50
C ALA A 262 -26.85 -7.75 8.12
N VAL A 263 -27.09 -6.95 7.08
CA VAL A 263 -27.23 -7.44 5.70
C VAL A 263 -25.94 -8.10 5.22
N THR A 264 -24.78 -7.48 5.49
CA THR A 264 -23.46 -8.04 5.17
C THR A 264 -23.26 -9.40 5.82
N PHE A 265 -23.63 -9.54 7.10
CA PHE A 265 -23.56 -10.80 7.83
C PHE A 265 -24.54 -11.85 7.27
N LEU A 266 -25.77 -11.46 6.97
CA LEU A 266 -26.78 -12.33 6.37
C LEU A 266 -26.32 -12.87 5.01
N TYR A 267 -25.79 -12.02 4.14
CA TYR A 267 -25.20 -12.45 2.87
C TYR A 267 -24.09 -13.47 3.08
N PHE A 268 -23.21 -13.25 4.07
CA PHE A 268 -22.15 -14.20 4.38
C PHE A 268 -22.72 -15.55 4.84
N LEU A 269 -23.68 -15.54 5.76
CA LEU A 269 -24.36 -16.74 6.26
C LEU A 269 -25.10 -17.49 5.15
N PHE A 270 -25.82 -16.79 4.27
CA PHE A 270 -26.47 -17.41 3.11
C PHE A 270 -25.44 -18.08 2.19
N GLY A 271 -24.31 -17.42 1.97
CA GLY A 271 -23.20 -18.00 1.22
C GLY A 271 -22.64 -19.26 1.88
N LEU A 272 -22.53 -19.29 3.22
CA LEU A 272 -22.14 -20.49 3.97
C LEU A 272 -23.19 -21.61 3.87
N ALA A 273 -24.48 -21.30 4.01
CA ALA A 273 -25.55 -22.28 3.87
C ALA A 273 -25.55 -22.95 2.48
N LEU A 274 -25.14 -22.20 1.44
CA LEU A 274 -25.02 -22.67 0.08
C LEU A 274 -23.64 -23.26 -0.27
N PHE A 275 -22.80 -23.61 0.71
CA PHE A 275 -21.43 -24.10 0.48
C PHE A 275 -21.33 -25.27 -0.52
N LYS A 276 -22.34 -26.15 -0.58
CA LYS A 276 -22.39 -27.27 -1.56
C LYS A 276 -22.54 -26.82 -3.01
N LYS A 277 -23.03 -25.61 -3.26
CA LYS A 277 -23.12 -24.98 -4.59
C LYS A 277 -22.05 -23.89 -4.67
N GLU A 278 -20.81 -24.30 -4.88
CA GLU A 278 -19.60 -23.46 -4.77
C GLU A 278 -19.75 -22.09 -5.45
N ASN A 279 -20.18 -22.05 -6.70
CA ASN A 279 -20.36 -20.79 -7.44
C ASN A 279 -21.41 -19.85 -6.82
N TRP A 280 -22.48 -20.39 -6.24
CA TRP A 280 -23.51 -19.58 -5.57
C TRP A 280 -23.04 -19.09 -4.20
N SER A 281 -22.37 -19.96 -3.45
CA SER A 281 -21.73 -19.61 -2.18
C SER A 281 -20.77 -18.42 -2.34
N LEU A 282 -19.94 -18.47 -3.38
CA LEU A 282 -18.95 -17.44 -3.68
C LEU A 282 -19.58 -16.08 -4.00
N VAL A 283 -20.71 -16.04 -4.72
CA VAL A 283 -21.40 -14.78 -5.06
C VAL A 283 -21.87 -14.06 -3.80
N PHE A 284 -22.57 -14.75 -2.91
CA PHE A 284 -23.07 -14.15 -1.67
C PHE A 284 -21.95 -13.75 -0.71
N ARG A 285 -20.89 -14.57 -0.59
CA ARG A 285 -19.71 -14.23 0.22
C ARG A 285 -18.95 -13.04 -0.35
N ASN A 286 -18.77 -12.96 -1.66
CA ASN A 286 -18.18 -11.78 -2.32
C ASN A 286 -19.04 -10.54 -2.10
N ALA A 287 -20.35 -10.63 -2.31
CA ALA A 287 -21.28 -9.51 -2.11
C ALA A 287 -21.24 -9.00 -0.67
N SER A 288 -21.17 -9.91 0.31
CA SER A 288 -20.95 -9.58 1.72
C SER A 288 -19.64 -8.80 1.92
N LEU A 289 -18.50 -9.33 1.47
CA LEU A 289 -17.21 -8.68 1.70
C LEU A 289 -17.08 -7.34 0.98
N ILE A 290 -17.65 -7.22 -0.23
CA ILE A 290 -17.69 -5.94 -0.98
C ILE A 290 -18.55 -4.92 -0.23
N LEU A 291 -19.77 -5.31 0.18
CA LEU A 291 -20.65 -4.42 0.93
C LEU A 291 -20.01 -4.01 2.26
N GLY A 292 -19.44 -4.96 3.00
CA GLY A 292 -18.70 -4.74 4.23
C GLY A 292 -17.53 -3.77 4.05
N THR A 293 -16.78 -3.90 2.95
CA THR A 293 -15.70 -2.98 2.63
C THR A 293 -16.21 -1.55 2.41
N ILE A 294 -17.27 -1.40 1.61
CA ILE A 294 -17.86 -0.09 1.31
C ILE A 294 -18.36 0.58 2.59
N ILE A 295 -19.14 -0.12 3.42
CA ILE A 295 -19.69 0.47 4.64
C ILE A 295 -18.61 0.76 5.68
N SER A 296 -17.54 -0.03 5.74
CA SER A 296 -16.41 0.26 6.65
C SER A 296 -15.68 1.55 6.27
N VAL A 297 -15.54 1.81 4.96
CA VAL A 297 -14.92 3.06 4.47
C VAL A 297 -15.84 4.25 4.73
N ILE A 298 -17.14 4.11 4.51
CA ILE A 298 -18.11 5.19 4.81
C ILE A 298 -18.13 5.46 6.32
N ALA A 299 -18.18 4.42 7.15
CA ALA A 299 -18.16 4.55 8.61
C ALA A 299 -16.90 5.26 9.13
N PHE A 300 -15.75 5.04 8.46
CA PHE A 300 -14.50 5.75 8.76
C PHE A 300 -14.53 7.23 8.39
N ILE A 301 -15.27 7.61 7.34
CA ILE A 301 -15.40 9.00 6.90
C ILE A 301 -16.38 9.78 7.80
N GLU A 302 -17.48 9.16 8.22
CA GLU A 302 -18.49 9.81 9.05
C GLU A 302 -18.06 9.96 10.52
N SER A 303 -17.26 9.03 11.04
CA SER A 303 -16.72 9.04 12.41
C SER A 303 -17.77 9.18 13.53
N ASP A 304 -18.90 8.49 13.39
CA ASP A 304 -19.92 8.44 14.43
C ASP A 304 -19.58 7.45 15.56
N TRP A 305 -20.07 7.77 16.76
CA TRP A 305 -19.82 6.98 17.96
C TRP A 305 -20.30 5.53 17.83
N GLY A 306 -19.41 4.58 18.10
CA GLY A 306 -19.69 3.15 18.07
C GLY A 306 -19.53 2.50 16.70
N ASN A 307 -19.18 3.26 15.65
CA ASN A 307 -18.94 2.72 14.30
C ASN A 307 -17.82 1.66 14.29
N GLY A 308 -16.80 1.82 15.13
CA GLY A 308 -15.67 0.89 15.22
C GLY A 308 -16.09 -0.55 15.54
N TRP A 309 -17.13 -0.75 16.36
CA TRP A 309 -17.62 -2.09 16.70
C TRP A 309 -18.20 -2.84 15.50
N TYR A 310 -18.88 -2.14 14.58
CA TYR A 310 -19.43 -2.75 13.38
C TYR A 310 -18.33 -3.10 12.36
N VAL A 311 -17.31 -2.25 12.24
CA VAL A 311 -16.16 -2.52 11.36
C VAL A 311 -15.33 -3.71 11.87
N LEU A 312 -15.23 -3.91 13.19
CA LEU A 312 -14.60 -5.11 13.77
C LEU A 312 -15.27 -6.40 13.28
N VAL A 313 -16.61 -6.44 13.25
CA VAL A 313 -17.38 -7.60 12.76
C VAL A 313 -17.01 -7.92 11.31
N ILE A 314 -16.83 -6.90 10.47
CA ILE A 314 -16.44 -7.06 9.07
C ILE A 314 -15.02 -7.61 8.97
N GLY A 315 -14.09 -7.14 9.81
CA GLY A 315 -12.73 -7.70 9.91
C GLY A 315 -12.73 -9.20 10.20
N PHE A 316 -13.60 -9.67 11.09
CA PHE A 316 -13.75 -11.11 11.36
C PHE A 316 -14.27 -11.90 10.15
N LEU A 317 -15.16 -11.34 9.33
CA LEU A 317 -15.63 -12.00 8.10
C LEU A 317 -14.48 -12.26 7.12
N PHE A 318 -13.51 -11.35 7.02
CA PHE A 318 -12.31 -11.57 6.19
C PHE A 318 -11.43 -12.71 6.71
N ILE A 319 -11.28 -12.84 8.03
CA ILE A 319 -10.56 -13.98 8.64
C ILE A 319 -11.26 -15.29 8.31
N ILE A 320 -12.59 -15.35 8.49
CA ILE A 320 -13.38 -16.53 8.17
C ILE A 320 -13.26 -16.86 6.67
N GLU A 321 -13.33 -15.85 5.80
CA GLU A 321 -13.21 -16.04 4.35
C GLU A 321 -11.84 -16.59 3.95
N MET A 322 -10.77 -16.04 4.52
CA MET A 322 -9.41 -16.50 4.28
C MET A 322 -9.28 -18.00 4.55
N VAL A 323 -9.80 -18.46 5.71
CA VAL A 323 -9.78 -19.88 6.10
C VAL A 323 -10.62 -20.74 5.16
N LEU A 324 -11.84 -20.30 4.83
CA LEU A 324 -12.77 -21.06 4.00
C LEU A 324 -12.32 -21.18 2.54
N ARG A 325 -11.80 -20.10 1.94
CA ARG A 325 -11.31 -20.12 0.54
C ARG A 325 -9.93 -20.74 0.41
N LYS A 326 -9.20 -20.93 1.50
CA LYS A 326 -7.80 -21.35 1.47
C LYS A 326 -6.96 -20.43 0.57
N ASN A 327 -7.33 -19.14 0.52
CA ASN A 327 -6.66 -18.13 -0.27
C ASN A 327 -6.06 -17.05 0.63
N GLY A 328 -4.72 -16.97 0.67
CA GLY A 328 -3.97 -16.03 1.51
C GLY A 328 -4.04 -14.57 1.04
N PHE A 329 -4.65 -14.26 -0.10
CA PHE A 329 -4.86 -12.86 -0.51
C PHE A 329 -5.87 -12.12 0.40
N PHE A 330 -6.81 -12.84 1.03
CA PHE A 330 -7.78 -12.24 1.96
C PHE A 330 -7.16 -11.86 3.31
N GLU A 331 -5.91 -12.27 3.57
CA GLU A 331 -5.21 -12.00 4.82
C GLU A 331 -5.08 -10.51 5.11
N ILE A 332 -4.93 -9.68 4.08
CA ILE A 332 -4.76 -8.22 4.24
C ILE A 332 -6.04 -7.53 4.71
N GLY A 333 -7.21 -8.13 4.50
CA GLY A 333 -8.48 -7.53 4.92
C GLY A 333 -8.56 -7.37 6.44
N ALA A 334 -8.18 -8.40 7.19
CA ALA A 334 -8.26 -8.38 8.65
C ALA A 334 -7.47 -7.21 9.30
N PRO A 335 -6.16 -7.01 9.04
CA PRO A 335 -5.42 -5.91 9.63
C PRO A 335 -5.91 -4.54 9.16
N ILE A 336 -6.41 -4.40 7.92
CA ILE A 336 -6.99 -3.13 7.44
C ILE A 336 -8.25 -2.79 8.23
N PHE A 337 -9.25 -3.67 8.27
CA PHE A 337 -10.51 -3.36 8.94
C PHE A 337 -10.35 -3.27 10.46
N PHE A 338 -9.47 -4.06 11.06
CA PHE A 338 -9.14 -3.89 12.47
C PHE A 338 -8.41 -2.56 12.75
N SER A 339 -7.57 -2.07 11.83
CA SER A 339 -6.97 -0.74 11.97
C SER A 339 -8.00 0.37 11.89
N ILE A 340 -8.91 0.31 10.90
CA ILE A 340 -10.01 1.28 10.76
C ILE A 340 -10.87 1.28 12.02
N ALA A 341 -11.26 0.09 12.48
CA ALA A 341 -12.06 -0.04 13.67
C ALA A 341 -11.34 0.47 14.93
N ALA A 342 -10.05 0.20 15.07
CA ALA A 342 -9.26 0.68 16.20
C ALA A 342 -9.15 2.20 16.20
N LEU A 343 -8.95 2.84 15.04
CA LEU A 343 -8.92 4.31 14.95
C LEU A 343 -10.25 4.93 15.38
N LEU A 344 -11.37 4.38 14.90
CA LEU A 344 -12.70 4.83 15.31
C LEU A 344 -12.94 4.65 16.82
N LEU A 345 -12.54 3.50 17.38
CA LEU A 345 -12.68 3.27 18.83
C LEU A 345 -11.77 4.17 19.66
N ILE A 346 -10.55 4.45 19.20
CA ILE A 346 -9.62 5.38 19.87
C ILE A 346 -10.23 6.77 19.93
N GLU A 347 -10.86 7.22 18.85
CA GLU A 347 -11.59 8.50 18.78
C GLU A 347 -12.78 8.50 19.75
N ASP A 348 -13.58 7.43 19.78
CA ASP A 348 -14.70 7.26 20.72
C ASP A 348 -14.28 7.30 22.20
N PHE A 349 -13.05 6.87 22.51
CA PHE A 349 -12.49 6.88 23.87
C PHE A 349 -11.62 8.12 24.17
N GLU A 350 -11.58 9.11 23.27
CA GLU A 350 -10.82 10.36 23.40
C GLU A 350 -9.32 10.12 23.69
N ILE A 351 -8.73 9.10 23.07
CA ILE A 351 -7.30 8.79 23.23
C ILE A 351 -6.48 9.61 22.24
N ASP A 352 -6.05 10.80 22.66
CA ASP A 352 -5.31 11.75 21.81
C ASP A 352 -3.82 11.42 21.60
N ASN A 353 -3.30 10.43 22.34
CA ASN A 353 -1.86 10.22 22.37
C ASN A 353 -1.36 9.40 21.16
N ILE A 354 -0.70 10.07 20.21
CA ILE A 354 -0.23 9.50 18.93
C ILE A 354 0.59 8.22 19.14
N SER A 355 1.44 8.18 20.18
CA SER A 355 2.25 7.00 20.50
C SER A 355 1.42 5.75 20.85
N THR A 356 0.28 5.96 21.51
CA THR A 356 -0.66 4.88 21.87
C THR A 356 -1.45 4.42 20.65
N GLN A 357 -1.83 5.35 19.77
CA GLN A 357 -2.49 5.03 18.50
C GLN A 357 -1.59 4.18 17.60
N LEU A 358 -0.34 4.61 17.39
CA LEU A 358 0.65 3.86 16.61
C LEU A 358 0.99 2.50 17.24
N LEU A 359 1.00 2.42 18.58
CA LEU A 359 1.18 1.16 19.30
C LEU A 359 0.07 0.18 18.95
N ILE A 360 -1.20 0.58 19.11
CA ILE A 360 -2.38 -0.26 18.82
C ILE A 360 -2.34 -0.72 17.36
N LEU A 361 -2.09 0.18 16.41
CA LEU A 361 -1.98 -0.17 15.00
C LEU A 361 -0.87 -1.19 14.74
N SER A 362 0.35 -0.95 15.24
CA SER A 362 1.45 -1.90 15.05
C SER A 362 1.16 -3.28 15.64
N VAL A 363 0.50 -3.34 16.80
CA VAL A 363 0.10 -4.59 17.45
C VAL A 363 -0.93 -5.32 16.59
N ILE A 364 -1.94 -4.63 16.05
CA ILE A 364 -2.96 -5.23 15.16
C ILE A 364 -2.30 -5.91 13.96
N TRP A 365 -1.39 -5.21 13.29
CA TRP A 365 -0.73 -5.74 12.09
C TRP A 365 0.17 -6.95 12.41
N ILE A 366 0.99 -6.85 13.46
CA ILE A 366 1.92 -7.93 13.80
C ILE A 366 1.17 -9.13 14.40
N LEU A 367 0.15 -8.89 15.24
CA LEU A 367 -0.67 -9.96 15.81
C LEU A 367 -1.48 -10.68 14.72
N SER A 368 -2.01 -9.95 13.74
CA SER A 368 -2.69 -10.56 12.58
C SER A 368 -1.75 -11.50 11.81
N ASP A 369 -0.49 -11.10 11.59
CA ASP A 369 0.53 -11.95 10.97
C ASP A 369 0.86 -13.20 11.81
N ILE A 370 0.99 -13.05 13.13
CA ILE A 370 1.23 -14.16 14.06
C ILE A 370 0.07 -15.15 14.03
N LEU A 371 -1.16 -14.67 14.17
CA LEU A 371 -2.35 -15.52 14.16
C LEU A 371 -2.49 -16.25 12.82
N ALA A 372 -2.28 -15.55 11.70
CA ALA A 372 -2.26 -16.18 10.40
C ALA A 372 -1.11 -17.21 10.28
N HIS A 373 0.05 -17.00 10.90
CA HIS A 373 1.14 -17.98 10.87
C HIS A 373 0.82 -19.25 11.65
N LEU A 374 0.16 -19.10 12.80
CA LEU A 374 -0.18 -20.22 13.68
C LEU A 374 -1.33 -21.07 13.14
N PHE A 375 -2.38 -20.41 12.63
CA PHE A 375 -3.64 -21.09 12.33
C PHE A 375 -3.84 -21.39 10.85
N TYR A 376 -3.15 -20.70 9.94
CA TYR A 376 -3.37 -20.84 8.50
C TYR A 376 -2.24 -21.59 7.80
N LYS A 377 -2.58 -22.74 7.19
CA LYS A 377 -1.62 -23.70 6.62
C LYS A 377 -1.29 -23.49 5.13
N HIS A 378 -2.03 -22.63 4.43
CA HIS A 378 -1.90 -22.43 2.98
C HIS A 378 -0.91 -21.30 2.67
N PRO A 379 -0.42 -21.18 1.41
CA PRO A 379 0.51 -20.12 1.04
C PRO A 379 -0.06 -18.73 1.34
N ARG A 380 0.79 -17.89 1.94
CA ARG A 380 0.50 -16.51 2.35
C ARG A 380 1.32 -15.54 1.51
N PRO A 381 0.84 -15.14 0.32
CA PRO A 381 1.62 -14.30 -0.60
C PRO A 381 1.88 -12.89 -0.06
N LEU A 382 1.05 -12.40 0.89
CA LEU A 382 1.11 -11.05 1.43
C LEU A 382 1.85 -10.96 2.78
N ASN A 383 2.43 -12.06 3.27
CA ASN A 383 3.07 -12.11 4.59
C ASN A 383 4.17 -11.06 4.79
N ILE A 384 5.01 -10.83 3.77
CA ILE A 384 6.09 -9.84 3.81
C ILE A 384 5.51 -8.43 3.89
N ILE A 385 4.43 -8.14 3.16
CA ILE A 385 3.79 -6.82 3.15
C ILE A 385 3.18 -6.54 4.53
N ILE A 386 2.44 -7.49 5.10
CA ILE A 386 1.78 -7.33 6.41
C ILE A 386 2.82 -7.14 7.51
N ARG A 387 3.89 -7.95 7.53
CA ARG A 387 5.00 -7.79 8.47
C ARG A 387 5.75 -6.47 8.26
N GLY A 388 5.96 -6.08 7.01
CA GLY A 388 6.64 -4.84 6.65
C GLY A 388 5.90 -3.62 7.16
N ILE A 389 4.58 -3.56 6.95
CA ILE A 389 3.73 -2.47 7.44
C ILE A 389 3.73 -2.44 8.97
N GLY A 390 3.47 -3.58 9.64
CA GLY A 390 3.46 -3.64 11.11
C GLY A 390 4.81 -3.26 11.73
N GLY A 391 5.92 -3.73 11.15
CA GLY A 391 7.27 -3.38 11.58
C GLY A 391 7.62 -1.91 11.35
N LEU A 392 7.20 -1.33 10.22
CA LEU A 392 7.41 0.08 9.91
C LEU A 392 6.65 0.98 10.90
N ILE A 393 5.38 0.68 11.18
CA ILE A 393 4.59 1.41 12.19
C ILE A 393 5.26 1.32 13.56
N ALA A 394 5.76 0.14 13.95
CA ALA A 394 6.49 -0.03 15.21
C ALA A 394 7.77 0.83 15.29
N ILE A 395 8.57 0.88 14.21
CA ILE A 395 9.78 1.70 14.15
C ILE A 395 9.45 3.18 14.26
N ILE A 396 8.42 3.66 13.55
CA ILE A 396 7.94 5.04 13.68
C ILE A 396 7.53 5.31 15.13
N ASN A 397 6.81 4.38 15.75
CA ASN A 397 6.35 4.55 17.13
C ASN A 397 7.50 4.62 18.14
N TYR A 398 8.61 3.90 17.93
CA TYR A 398 9.79 4.03 18.79
C TYR A 398 10.26 5.49 18.87
N GLY A 399 10.27 6.19 17.74
CA GLY A 399 10.61 7.62 17.69
C GLY A 399 9.70 8.48 18.57
N PHE A 400 8.38 8.27 18.48
CA PHE A 400 7.41 9.01 19.30
C PHE A 400 7.51 8.65 20.78
N LEU A 401 7.74 7.38 21.13
CA LEU A 401 7.91 6.95 22.53
C LEU A 401 9.12 7.62 23.22
N PHE A 402 10.10 8.14 22.50
CA PHE A 402 11.20 8.91 23.11
C PHE A 402 10.79 10.31 23.59
N SER A 403 9.76 10.90 22.99
CA SER A 403 9.24 12.22 23.37
C SER A 403 8.13 12.18 24.42
N GLU A 404 7.71 10.97 24.80
CA GLU A 404 6.60 10.72 25.70
C GLU A 404 7.02 10.68 27.18
N SER A 405 6.04 10.63 28.08
CA SER A 405 6.30 10.44 29.51
C SER A 405 7.02 9.11 29.79
N ASP A 406 7.85 9.06 30.84
CA ASP A 406 8.61 7.84 31.17
C ASP A 406 7.68 6.63 31.41
N LEU A 407 6.48 6.84 31.97
CA LEU A 407 5.49 5.79 32.18
C LEU A 407 4.92 5.25 30.85
N THR A 408 4.49 6.13 29.96
CA THR A 408 3.91 5.73 28.65
C THR A 408 4.97 5.06 27.78
N ALA A 409 6.19 5.58 27.76
CA ALA A 409 7.34 4.97 27.09
C ALA A 409 7.66 3.57 27.66
N THR A 410 7.67 3.42 28.99
CA THR A 410 7.89 2.13 29.66
C THR A 410 6.86 1.09 29.23
N VAL A 411 5.56 1.44 29.27
CA VAL A 411 4.48 0.52 28.88
C VAL A 411 4.58 0.16 27.39
N GLY A 412 4.81 1.15 26.52
CA GLY A 412 4.94 0.93 25.08
C GLY A 412 6.10 -0.02 24.75
N TYR A 413 7.29 0.24 25.28
CA TYR A 413 8.45 -0.64 25.07
C TYR A 413 8.31 -2.00 25.75
N ALA A 414 7.58 -2.12 26.86
CA ALA A 414 7.27 -3.41 27.48
C ALA A 414 6.43 -4.28 26.52
N ILE A 415 5.38 -3.70 25.93
CA ILE A 415 4.50 -4.39 24.98
C ILE A 415 5.30 -4.81 23.74
N TYR A 416 6.13 -3.93 23.17
CA TYR A 416 6.98 -4.28 22.04
C TYR A 416 8.00 -5.36 22.37
N THR A 417 8.61 -5.30 23.55
CA THR A 417 9.57 -6.31 24.00
C THR A 417 8.92 -7.68 24.05
N LEU A 418 7.75 -7.79 24.70
CA LEU A 418 7.00 -9.05 24.74
C LEU A 418 6.60 -9.51 23.34
N LEU A 419 6.10 -8.58 22.51
CA LEU A 419 5.65 -8.87 21.15
C LEU A 419 6.79 -9.42 20.28
N TRP A 420 7.95 -8.77 20.23
CA TRP A 420 9.09 -9.25 19.44
C TRP A 420 9.72 -10.54 20.00
N LEU A 421 9.64 -10.75 21.32
CA LEU A 421 9.99 -12.04 21.92
C LEU A 421 9.06 -13.14 21.39
N THR A 422 7.75 -12.94 21.42
CA THR A 422 6.79 -13.91 20.84
C THR A 422 7.03 -14.14 19.36
N VAL A 423 7.19 -13.08 18.56
CA VAL A 423 7.45 -13.19 17.11
C VAL A 423 8.69 -14.03 16.85
N SER A 424 9.82 -13.70 17.47
CA SER A 424 11.08 -14.39 17.25
C SER A 424 11.01 -15.88 17.65
N LEU A 425 10.40 -16.19 18.80
CA LEU A 425 10.23 -17.57 19.28
C LEU A 425 9.31 -18.40 18.39
N LEU A 426 8.20 -17.82 17.91
CA LEU A 426 7.24 -18.51 17.06
C LEU A 426 7.80 -18.80 15.67
N TYR A 427 8.43 -17.81 15.04
CA TYR A 427 9.04 -17.98 13.71
C TYR A 427 10.34 -18.79 13.74
N ARG A 428 10.93 -18.99 14.93
CA ARG A 428 12.22 -19.69 15.14
C ARG A 428 13.36 -19.08 14.32
N GLN A 429 13.29 -17.77 14.05
CA GLN A 429 14.29 -17.04 13.25
C GLN A 429 15.17 -16.16 14.14
N PRO A 430 16.49 -16.44 14.23
CA PRO A 430 17.41 -15.65 15.05
C PRO A 430 17.49 -14.17 14.64
N ILE A 431 17.25 -13.86 13.36
CA ILE A 431 17.33 -12.49 12.84
C ILE A 431 16.23 -11.61 13.45
N LEU A 432 15.03 -12.15 13.66
CA LEU A 432 13.92 -11.41 14.28
C LEU A 432 14.16 -11.14 15.77
N PHE A 433 15.06 -11.92 16.39
CA PHE A 433 15.43 -11.73 17.79
C PHE A 433 16.19 -10.42 18.03
N TYR A 434 16.81 -9.82 17.00
CA TYR A 434 17.45 -8.52 17.13
C TYR A 434 16.47 -7.42 17.56
N SER A 435 15.22 -7.46 17.08
CA SER A 435 14.17 -6.51 17.49
C SER A 435 13.83 -6.61 18.98
N PHE A 436 13.82 -7.83 19.54
CA PHE A 436 13.71 -8.03 20.98
C PHE A 436 14.92 -7.46 21.71
N THR A 437 16.13 -7.76 21.22
CA THR A 437 17.35 -7.29 21.88
C THR A 437 17.53 -5.77 21.84
N LEU A 438 16.84 -5.07 20.92
CA LEU A 438 16.80 -3.62 20.83
C LEU A 438 15.73 -3.02 21.76
N THR A 439 14.55 -3.64 21.86
CA THR A 439 13.43 -3.09 22.64
C THR A 439 13.57 -3.31 24.15
N LEU A 440 14.16 -4.42 24.60
CA LEU A 440 14.35 -4.69 26.03
C LEU A 440 15.27 -3.66 26.72
N PRO A 441 16.42 -3.24 26.16
CA PRO A 441 17.23 -2.16 26.72
C PRO A 441 16.48 -0.81 26.80
N LEU A 442 15.65 -0.51 25.81
CA LEU A 442 14.83 0.72 25.80
C LEU A 442 13.77 0.64 26.90
N PHE A 443 13.07 -0.48 27.02
CA PHE A 443 12.16 -0.75 28.12
C PHE A 443 12.84 -0.56 29.48
N ALA A 444 14.01 -1.17 29.70
CA ALA A 444 14.74 -1.03 30.95
C ALA A 444 15.18 0.41 31.20
N THR A 445 15.62 1.13 30.17
CA THR A 445 16.00 2.55 30.28
C THR A 445 14.86 3.39 30.84
N PHE A 446 13.66 3.31 30.22
CA PHE A 446 12.51 4.08 30.66
C PHE A 446 11.95 3.60 32.01
N LEU A 447 11.99 2.29 32.27
CA LEU A 447 11.58 1.72 33.56
C LEU A 447 12.42 2.28 34.71
N PHE A 448 13.75 2.29 34.57
CA PHE A 448 14.65 2.81 35.61
C PHE A 448 14.55 4.33 35.75
N ARG A 449 14.32 5.07 34.65
CA ARG A 449 14.02 6.51 34.71
C ARG A 449 12.75 6.80 35.51
N ASN A 450 11.71 5.99 35.35
CA ASN A 450 10.48 6.11 36.13
C ASN A 450 10.71 5.92 37.65
N PHE A 451 11.75 5.17 38.05
CA PHE A 451 12.18 5.03 39.44
C PHE A 451 13.19 6.11 39.90
N GLY A 452 13.45 7.13 39.08
CA GLY A 452 14.37 8.24 39.40
C GLY A 452 15.84 7.97 39.08
N PHE A 453 16.18 6.86 38.41
CA PHE A 453 17.55 6.61 37.96
C PHE A 453 17.82 7.36 36.64
N THR A 454 18.64 8.40 36.71
CA THR A 454 18.96 9.25 35.54
C THR A 454 20.01 8.62 34.61
N LYS A 455 20.90 7.78 35.14
CA LYS A 455 21.98 7.13 34.37
C LYS A 455 21.54 5.77 33.82
N TRP A 456 20.90 5.80 32.66
CA TRP A 456 20.42 4.62 31.95
C TRP A 456 21.53 3.66 31.46
N ILE A 457 22.79 4.10 31.40
CA ILE A 457 23.92 3.27 30.98
C ILE A 457 24.15 2.04 31.87
N HIS A 458 23.82 2.14 33.17
CA HIS A 458 23.99 1.05 34.14
C HIS A 458 23.03 -0.13 33.92
N PRO A 459 21.70 0.07 33.82
CA PRO A 459 20.80 -1.04 33.50
C PRO A 459 21.05 -1.62 32.09
N VAL A 460 21.42 -0.79 31.12
CA VAL A 460 21.68 -1.27 29.75
C VAL A 460 22.94 -2.13 29.66
N ILE A 461 24.04 -1.77 30.35
CA ILE A 461 25.24 -2.64 30.34
C ILE A 461 25.01 -3.97 31.05
N LEU A 462 24.17 -3.99 32.09
CA LEU A 462 23.79 -5.22 32.76
C LEU A 462 23.06 -6.16 31.79
N ILE A 463 22.13 -5.62 30.99
CA ILE A 463 21.44 -6.37 29.94
C ILE A 463 22.43 -6.85 28.87
N ALA A 464 23.37 -6.00 28.45
CA ALA A 464 24.41 -6.36 27.49
C ALA A 464 25.29 -7.53 27.98
N LEU A 465 25.66 -7.52 29.26
CA LEU A 465 26.38 -8.61 29.92
C LEU A 465 25.54 -9.89 29.95
N VAL A 466 24.27 -9.79 30.31
CA VAL A 466 23.34 -10.94 30.32
C VAL A 466 23.19 -11.54 28.92
N TYR A 467 23.02 -10.71 27.89
CA TYR A 467 22.96 -11.18 26.50
C TYR A 467 24.24 -11.91 26.10
N TYR A 468 25.40 -11.32 26.37
CA TYR A 468 26.67 -11.94 26.04
C TYR A 468 26.87 -13.26 26.80
N ALA A 469 26.57 -13.30 28.10
CA ALA A 469 26.70 -14.50 28.92
C ALA A 469 25.80 -15.65 28.44
N ILE A 470 24.53 -15.37 28.13
CA ILE A 470 23.60 -16.37 27.59
C ILE A 470 24.06 -16.83 26.21
N GLY A 471 24.44 -15.91 25.32
CA GLY A 471 24.94 -16.23 23.98
C GLY A 471 26.22 -17.07 24.03
N PHE A 472 27.14 -16.76 24.95
CA PHE A 472 28.36 -17.51 25.19
C PHE A 472 28.07 -18.92 25.69
N ALA A 473 27.15 -19.07 26.64
CA ALA A 473 26.72 -20.37 27.15
C ALA A 473 26.05 -21.21 26.05
N LEU A 474 25.17 -20.63 25.24
CA LEU A 474 24.51 -21.31 24.11
C LEU A 474 25.53 -21.80 23.07
N ARG A 475 26.53 -20.96 22.75
CA ARG A 475 27.66 -21.33 21.88
C ARG A 475 28.45 -22.50 22.46
N SER A 476 28.79 -22.46 23.75
CA SER A 476 29.52 -23.53 24.42
C SER A 476 28.76 -24.85 24.48
N LEU A 477 27.43 -24.79 24.54
CA LEU A 477 26.56 -25.97 24.58
C LEU A 477 26.19 -26.49 23.18
N ASN A 478 26.60 -25.81 22.10
CA ASN A 478 26.22 -26.12 20.72
C ASN A 478 24.69 -26.24 20.51
N ARG A 479 23.89 -25.48 21.29
CA ARG A 479 22.42 -25.48 21.22
C ARG A 479 21.92 -24.23 20.50
N LEU A 480 20.82 -24.36 19.74
CA LEU A 480 20.12 -23.26 19.07
C LEU A 480 21.00 -22.42 18.12
N LYS A 481 21.59 -23.08 17.11
CA LYS A 481 22.45 -22.44 16.09
C LYS A 481 21.84 -21.13 15.56
N GLY A 482 22.59 -20.03 15.66
CA GLY A 482 22.21 -18.70 15.18
C GLY A 482 21.68 -17.77 16.29
N TRP A 483 21.03 -18.32 17.32
CA TRP A 483 20.55 -17.54 18.48
C TRP A 483 21.69 -17.10 19.39
N ASP A 484 22.72 -17.94 19.49
CA ASP A 484 23.99 -17.62 20.12
C ASP A 484 24.63 -16.38 19.50
N ASN A 485 24.72 -16.33 18.17
CA ASN A 485 25.29 -15.19 17.46
C ASN A 485 24.46 -13.91 17.64
N ALA A 486 23.13 -14.01 17.60
CA ALA A 486 22.25 -12.86 17.82
C ALA A 486 22.49 -12.23 19.21
N LEU A 487 22.51 -13.06 20.25
CA LEU A 487 22.78 -12.61 21.62
C LEU A 487 24.19 -12.06 21.82
N LEU A 488 25.21 -12.73 21.29
CA LEU A 488 26.61 -12.28 21.37
C LEU A 488 26.79 -10.92 20.69
N TYR A 489 26.28 -10.75 19.47
CA TYR A 489 26.42 -9.50 18.73
C TYR A 489 25.57 -8.38 19.35
N SER A 490 24.36 -8.67 19.84
CA SER A 490 23.56 -7.68 20.58
C SER A 490 24.24 -7.25 21.88
N GLY A 491 24.84 -8.18 22.64
CA GLY A 491 25.59 -7.84 23.85
C GLY A 491 26.81 -6.97 23.56
N LEU A 492 27.63 -7.33 22.57
CA LEU A 492 28.80 -6.55 22.16
C LEU A 492 28.40 -5.18 21.58
N GLY A 493 27.36 -5.14 20.75
CA GLY A 493 26.84 -3.92 20.14
C GLY A 493 26.28 -2.94 21.16
N LEU A 494 25.47 -3.42 22.11
CA LEU A 494 24.98 -2.61 23.24
C LEU A 494 26.13 -2.11 24.11
N GLY A 495 27.15 -2.93 24.36
CA GLY A 495 28.34 -2.52 25.09
C GLY A 495 29.07 -1.35 24.41
N VAL A 496 29.20 -1.37 23.08
CA VAL A 496 29.76 -0.24 22.31
C VAL A 496 28.86 0.99 22.39
N PHE A 497 27.54 0.83 22.24
CA PHE A 497 26.60 1.95 22.31
C PHE A 497 26.64 2.65 23.68
N VAL A 498 26.61 1.87 24.77
CA VAL A 498 26.76 2.39 26.13
C VAL A 498 28.10 3.10 26.31
N SER A 499 29.18 2.52 25.75
CA SER A 499 30.50 3.13 25.84
C SER A 499 30.56 4.50 25.16
N ILE A 500 29.96 4.65 23.98
CA ILE A 500 29.89 5.93 23.26
C ILE A 500 29.06 6.97 24.04
N ALA A 501 28.00 6.55 24.73
CA ALA A 501 27.15 7.44 25.52
C ALA A 501 27.78 7.85 26.87
N SER A 502 28.71 7.06 27.40
CA SER A 502 29.26 7.23 28.75
C SER A 502 29.98 8.58 28.98
N PRO A 503 30.82 9.10 28.06
CA PRO A 503 31.44 10.42 28.23
C PRO A 503 30.46 11.59 28.25
N ILE A 504 29.30 11.45 27.59
CA ILE A 504 28.28 12.51 27.51
C ILE A 504 27.53 12.61 28.84
N LEU A 505 27.30 11.47 29.50
CA LEU A 505 26.57 11.40 30.78
C LEU A 505 27.45 11.73 31.99
N GLY A 506 28.77 11.54 31.87
CA GLY A 506 29.75 11.92 32.90
C GLY A 506 29.62 11.15 34.22
N GLY A 507 30.50 11.50 35.15
CA GLY A 507 30.65 10.88 36.47
C GLY A 507 31.57 9.66 36.50
N LEU A 508 32.23 9.46 37.64
CA LEU A 508 33.17 8.35 37.87
C LEU A 508 32.58 6.96 37.57
N ASP A 509 31.31 6.77 37.91
CA ASP A 509 30.56 5.53 37.70
C ASP A 509 30.29 5.24 36.21
N ALA A 510 30.34 6.24 35.31
CA ALA A 510 30.20 6.02 33.87
C ALA A 510 31.38 5.22 33.27
N SER A 511 32.53 5.17 33.95
CA SER A 511 33.65 4.31 33.54
C SER A 511 33.34 2.81 33.67
N ILE A 512 32.50 2.42 34.64
CA ILE A 512 32.23 1.02 34.96
C ILE A 512 31.56 0.30 33.78
N PRO A 513 30.48 0.85 33.17
CA PRO A 513 29.89 0.25 31.98
C PRO A 513 30.86 0.07 30.81
N VAL A 514 31.76 1.04 30.60
CA VAL A 514 32.77 0.98 29.53
C VAL A 514 33.79 -0.13 29.80
N ALA A 515 34.26 -0.27 31.04
CA ALA A 515 35.16 -1.35 31.44
C ALA A 515 34.52 -2.74 31.28
N VAL A 516 33.23 -2.86 31.61
CA VAL A 516 32.47 -4.10 31.38
C VAL A 516 32.37 -4.40 29.89
N ALA A 517 32.01 -3.42 29.05
CA ALA A 517 31.97 -3.60 27.60
C ALA A 517 33.33 -4.01 27.01
N ALA A 518 34.42 -3.40 27.49
CA ALA A 518 35.79 -3.76 27.13
C ALA A 518 36.10 -5.23 27.46
N SER A 519 35.65 -5.67 28.64
CA SER A 519 35.81 -7.06 29.10
C SER A 519 35.03 -8.05 28.23
N LEU A 520 33.81 -7.71 27.79
CA LEU A 520 33.04 -8.54 26.86
C LEU A 520 33.78 -8.74 25.53
N TRP A 521 34.34 -7.66 24.97
CA TRP A 521 35.15 -7.73 23.75
C TRP A 521 36.45 -8.52 23.95
N ALA A 522 37.10 -8.39 25.10
CA ALA A 522 38.29 -9.17 25.43
C ALA A 522 37.97 -10.67 25.48
N VAL A 523 36.89 -11.06 26.17
CA VAL A 523 36.43 -12.46 26.23
C VAL A 523 36.11 -12.99 24.84
N GLU A 524 35.45 -12.21 23.99
CA GLU A 524 35.16 -12.63 22.60
C GLU A 524 36.43 -12.79 21.77
N ALA A 525 37.42 -11.90 21.94
CA ALA A 525 38.71 -11.98 21.26
C ALA A 525 39.48 -13.25 21.63
N PHE A 526 39.52 -13.60 22.92
CA PHE A 526 40.10 -14.85 23.40
C PHE A 526 39.34 -16.07 22.88
N SER A 527 38.01 -16.03 22.94
CA SER A 527 37.16 -17.16 22.51
C SER A 527 37.30 -17.45 21.02
N LYS A 528 37.37 -16.42 20.17
CA LYS A 528 37.54 -16.58 18.71
C LYS A 528 39.01 -16.67 18.29
N LYS A 529 39.95 -16.57 19.23
CA LYS A 529 41.40 -16.50 18.98
C LYS A 529 41.74 -15.45 17.91
N SER A 530 41.04 -14.33 17.93
CA SER A 530 41.15 -13.28 16.93
C SER A 530 41.77 -12.03 17.53
N ALA A 531 42.99 -11.72 17.10
CA ALA A 531 43.69 -10.50 17.47
C ALA A 531 42.94 -9.23 17.04
N TRP A 532 42.09 -9.32 16.00
CA TRP A 532 41.30 -8.19 15.52
C TRP A 532 40.17 -7.77 16.47
N LEU A 533 39.58 -8.72 17.20
CA LEU A 533 38.53 -8.42 18.18
C LEU A 533 39.10 -7.85 19.48
N ALA A 534 40.43 -7.93 19.69
CA ALA A 534 41.10 -7.31 20.83
C ALA A 534 41.24 -5.78 20.66
N PHE A 535 41.15 -5.24 19.43
CA PHE A 535 41.21 -3.80 19.20
C PHE A 535 40.06 -3.03 19.87
N PRO A 536 38.78 -3.39 19.65
CA PRO A 536 37.67 -2.80 20.40
C PRO A 536 37.85 -2.90 21.91
N ALA A 537 38.33 -4.04 22.44
CA ALA A 537 38.56 -4.20 23.87
C ALA A 537 39.57 -3.19 24.43
N ASN A 538 40.72 -3.05 23.77
CA ASN A 538 41.76 -2.09 24.19
C ASN A 538 41.28 -0.64 24.09
N ALA A 539 40.56 -0.30 23.01
CA ALA A 539 39.99 1.04 22.83
C ALA A 539 39.00 1.39 23.93
N LEU A 540 38.12 0.44 24.31
CA LEU A 540 37.15 0.63 25.38
C LEU A 540 37.82 0.68 26.77
N TYR A 541 38.80 -0.16 27.07
CA TYR A 541 39.56 -0.06 28.33
C TYR A 541 40.26 1.30 28.47
N LEU A 542 40.86 1.78 27.38
CA LEU A 542 41.50 3.09 27.33
C LEU A 542 40.47 4.22 27.52
N MET A 543 39.30 4.10 26.89
CA MET A 543 38.20 5.05 27.06
C MET A 543 37.70 5.09 28.51
N SER A 544 37.51 3.92 29.14
CA SER A 544 37.17 3.82 30.56
C SER A 544 38.23 4.49 31.45
N TYR A 545 39.51 4.29 31.13
CA TYR A 545 40.62 4.88 31.87
C TYR A 545 40.64 6.40 31.74
N PHE A 546 40.41 6.95 30.54
CA PHE A 546 40.34 8.39 30.35
C PHE A 546 39.12 9.03 31.01
N ILE A 547 37.96 8.36 31.04
CA ILE A 547 36.80 8.83 31.81
C ILE A 547 37.19 8.96 33.30
N LEU A 548 37.88 7.97 33.87
CA LEU A 548 38.35 8.04 35.26
C LEU A 548 39.33 9.20 35.49
N LEU A 549 40.31 9.39 34.61
CA LEU A 549 41.29 10.49 34.75
C LEU A 549 40.61 11.87 34.68
N ASN A 550 39.64 12.02 33.78
CA ASN A 550 38.88 13.26 33.63
C ASN A 550 38.01 13.56 34.85
N GLU A 551 37.28 12.56 35.36
CA GLU A 551 36.35 12.71 36.48
C GLU A 551 37.05 12.84 37.85
N LEU A 552 38.26 12.28 37.99
CA LEU A 552 39.09 12.47 39.18
C LEU A 552 39.90 13.79 39.15
N TYR A 553 39.69 14.65 38.15
CA TYR A 553 40.43 15.90 37.95
C TYR A 553 41.94 15.73 38.06
N VAL A 554 42.46 14.61 37.53
CA VAL A 554 43.90 14.32 37.59
C VAL A 554 44.62 15.36 36.74
N GLN A 555 45.41 16.21 37.39
CA GLN A 555 46.28 17.14 36.69
C GLN A 555 47.46 16.38 36.09
N GLU A 556 47.91 16.79 34.90
CA GLU A 556 49.03 16.16 34.17
C GLU A 556 48.71 14.75 33.67
N VAL A 557 47.62 14.65 32.89
CA VAL A 557 47.09 13.40 32.30
C VAL A 557 48.16 12.65 31.50
N GLN A 558 49.18 13.36 31.00
CA GLN A 558 50.33 12.79 30.28
C GLN A 558 51.11 11.73 31.07
N PHE A 559 51.25 11.85 32.40
CA PHE A 559 52.06 10.88 33.16
C PHE A 559 51.32 9.56 33.34
N PHE A 560 49.99 9.64 33.34
CA PHE A 560 49.08 8.51 33.43
C PHE A 560 48.86 7.84 32.06
N SER A 561 49.10 8.55 30.94
CA SER A 561 49.00 7.99 29.59
C SER A 561 50.23 7.16 29.16
N ILE A 562 51.39 7.32 29.80
CA ILE A 562 52.63 6.57 29.48
C ILE A 562 52.42 5.06 29.62
N GLY A 563 51.77 4.62 30.70
CA GLY A 563 51.49 3.20 30.94
C GLY A 563 50.58 2.59 29.88
N ALA A 564 49.51 3.31 29.52
CA ALA A 564 48.58 2.89 28.46
C ALA A 564 49.25 2.84 27.08
N ALA A 565 50.10 3.83 26.78
CA ALA A 565 50.88 3.87 25.56
C ALA A 565 51.88 2.71 25.47
N LEU A 566 52.55 2.37 26.58
CA LEU A 566 53.52 1.28 26.64
C LEU A 566 52.84 -0.09 26.44
N ILE A 567 51.66 -0.31 27.02
CA ILE A 567 50.84 -1.49 26.72
C ILE A 567 50.50 -1.56 25.22
N GLY A 568 50.16 -0.42 24.61
CA GLY A 568 49.93 -0.35 23.17
C GLY A 568 51.17 -0.63 22.31
N LEU A 569 52.36 -0.22 22.76
CA LEU A 569 53.63 -0.56 22.10
C LEU A 569 53.98 -2.05 22.22
N ILE A 570 53.69 -2.67 23.36
CA ILE A 570 53.86 -4.12 23.56
C ILE A 570 52.91 -4.88 22.62
N GLN A 571 51.65 -4.48 22.54
CA GLN A 571 50.68 -5.09 21.63
C GLN A 571 51.07 -4.87 20.16
N HIS A 572 51.55 -3.68 19.80
CA HIS A 572 52.12 -3.41 18.48
C HIS A 572 53.24 -4.39 18.13
N TYR A 573 54.18 -4.63 19.06
CA TYR A 573 55.27 -5.58 18.88
C TYR A 573 54.75 -7.01 18.68
N LEU A 574 53.82 -7.47 19.53
CA LEU A 574 53.24 -8.81 19.44
C LEU A 574 52.49 -9.03 18.12
N LEU A 575 51.74 -8.03 17.65
CA LEU A 575 51.00 -8.08 16.37
C LEU A 575 51.92 -8.05 15.15
N THR A 576 53.04 -7.34 15.25
CA THR A 576 54.10 -7.34 14.23
C THR A 576 54.73 -8.73 14.13
N ARG A 577 54.99 -9.37 15.28
CA ARG A 577 55.51 -10.75 15.34
C ARG A 577 54.50 -11.78 14.84
N SER A 578 53.20 -11.53 15.01
CA SER A 578 52.13 -12.40 14.51
C SER A 578 51.75 -12.15 13.04
N ASN A 579 52.56 -11.40 12.27
CA ASN A 579 52.32 -11.04 10.86
C ASN A 579 51.01 -10.27 10.57
N SER A 580 50.36 -9.68 11.58
CA SER A 580 49.15 -8.86 11.39
C SER A 580 49.52 -7.42 11.06
N LYS A 581 49.89 -7.16 9.80
CA LYS A 581 50.37 -5.83 9.35
C LYS A 581 49.37 -4.70 9.61
N GLY A 582 48.08 -4.94 9.35
CA GLY A 582 47.02 -3.96 9.59
C GLY A 582 46.79 -3.69 11.07
N GLY A 583 46.74 -4.75 11.88
CA GLY A 583 46.56 -4.63 13.32
C GLY A 583 47.74 -3.94 14.03
N ALA A 584 48.97 -4.31 13.65
CA ALA A 584 50.17 -3.63 14.13
C ALA A 584 50.14 -2.15 13.78
N PHE A 585 49.79 -1.79 12.54
CA PHE A 585 49.67 -0.39 12.14
C PHE A 585 48.69 0.39 13.02
N VAL A 586 47.47 -0.13 13.23
CA VAL A 586 46.43 0.49 14.06
C VAL A 586 46.84 0.59 15.53
N MET A 587 47.44 -0.46 16.12
CA MET A 587 47.87 -0.38 17.52
C MET A 587 49.00 0.61 17.73
N GLY A 588 49.94 0.64 16.77
CA GLY A 588 51.03 1.62 16.79
C GLY A 588 50.46 3.03 16.75
N MET A 589 49.49 3.28 15.86
CA MET A 589 48.77 4.55 15.77
C MET A 589 48.07 4.93 17.09
N LEU A 590 47.23 4.04 17.64
CA LEU A 590 46.49 4.31 18.88
C LEU A 590 47.40 4.59 20.08
N SER A 591 48.47 3.80 20.23
CA SER A 591 49.50 4.03 21.25
C SER A 591 50.12 5.43 21.12
N GLN A 592 50.38 5.89 19.90
CA GLN A 592 50.92 7.23 19.67
C GLN A 592 49.92 8.34 19.92
N PHE A 593 48.65 8.16 19.54
CA PHE A 593 47.61 9.11 19.87
C PHE A 593 47.42 9.25 21.39
N VAL A 594 47.54 8.15 22.14
CA VAL A 594 47.49 8.18 23.61
C VAL A 594 48.69 8.93 24.18
N LEU A 595 49.91 8.56 23.79
CA LEU A 595 51.13 9.15 24.36
C LEU A 595 51.31 10.60 23.93
N LEU A 596 51.43 10.83 22.63
CA LEU A 596 51.78 12.12 22.06
C LEU A 596 50.58 13.07 22.03
N GLY A 597 49.37 12.54 21.84
CA GLY A 597 48.16 13.34 21.83
C GLY A 597 47.81 13.91 23.20
N THR A 598 48.00 13.16 24.29
CA THR A 598 47.77 13.69 25.65
C THR A 598 48.81 14.76 26.02
N THR A 599 50.09 14.54 25.70
CA THR A 599 51.14 15.56 25.86
C THR A 599 50.86 16.81 25.02
N TYR A 600 50.39 16.64 23.78
CA TYR A 600 50.01 17.76 22.90
C TYR A 600 48.84 18.56 23.47
N PHE A 601 47.84 17.88 24.03
CA PHE A 601 46.68 18.53 24.64
C PHE A 601 47.05 19.30 25.92
N GLU A 602 47.92 18.75 26.76
CA GLU A 602 48.48 19.45 27.93
C GLU A 602 49.32 20.68 27.50
N MET A 603 50.12 20.55 26.44
CA MET A 603 50.86 21.67 25.86
C MET A 603 49.94 22.81 25.43
N ILE A 604 48.79 22.51 24.80
CA ILE A 604 47.81 23.54 24.41
C ILE A 604 47.14 24.17 25.64
N ASN A 605 46.66 23.35 26.58
CA ASN A 605 45.86 23.84 27.69
C ASN A 605 46.68 24.64 28.70
N LYS A 606 47.91 24.21 28.99
CA LYS A 606 48.80 24.88 29.95
C LYS A 606 49.70 25.93 29.31
N ASN A 607 49.86 25.91 27.98
CA ASN A 607 50.72 26.82 27.21
C ASN A 607 52.17 26.91 27.74
N GLU A 608 52.67 25.82 28.33
CA GLU A 608 54.02 25.74 28.87
C GLU A 608 54.97 25.06 27.87
N LEU A 609 56.15 25.67 27.67
CA LEU A 609 57.18 25.13 26.77
C LEU A 609 57.75 23.78 27.24
N SER A 610 57.63 23.46 28.53
CA SER A 610 58.03 22.17 29.12
C SER A 610 57.36 20.98 28.42
N TYR A 611 56.07 21.09 28.10
CA TYR A 611 55.29 20.06 27.42
C TYR A 611 55.66 19.93 25.93
N PHE A 612 56.10 21.02 25.28
CA PHE A 612 56.66 20.95 23.92
C PHE A 612 57.97 20.14 23.90
N PHE A 613 58.88 20.40 24.84
CA PHE A 613 60.11 19.61 24.98
C PHE A 613 59.82 18.15 25.28
N LEU A 614 58.84 17.88 26.14
CA LEU A 614 58.42 16.53 26.48
C LEU A 614 57.80 15.80 25.28
N LEU A 615 56.95 16.46 24.49
CA LEU A 615 56.40 15.94 23.23
C LEU A 615 57.50 15.63 22.22
N PHE A 616 58.51 16.51 22.09
CA PHE A 616 59.65 16.32 21.20
C PHE A 616 60.48 15.09 21.61
N LEU A 617 60.81 14.96 22.89
CA LEU A 617 61.58 13.83 23.41
C LEU A 617 60.81 12.50 23.29
N GLN A 618 59.52 12.48 23.65
CA GLN A 618 58.67 11.30 23.48
C GLN A 618 58.58 10.90 22.01
N SER A 619 58.39 11.86 21.10
CA SER A 619 58.32 11.61 19.67
C SER A 619 59.64 11.07 19.12
N LEU A 620 60.78 11.59 19.59
CA LEU A 620 62.11 11.08 19.22
C LEU A 620 62.30 9.63 19.70
N ALA A 621 61.94 9.33 20.94
CA ALA A 621 62.05 7.98 21.51
C ALA A 621 61.21 6.96 20.72
N VAL A 622 59.97 7.32 20.38
CA VAL A 622 59.11 6.46 19.56
C VAL A 622 59.62 6.36 18.13
N LEU A 623 60.09 7.45 17.52
CA LEU A 623 60.64 7.43 16.16
C LEU A 623 61.82 6.47 16.05
N ILE A 624 62.74 6.48 17.02
CA ILE A 624 63.87 5.55 17.09
C ILE A 624 63.37 4.11 17.18
N TYR A 625 62.40 3.83 18.06
CA TYR A 625 61.80 2.51 18.19
C TYR A 625 61.10 2.06 16.88
N GLY A 626 60.36 2.96 16.23
CA GLY A 626 59.69 2.72 14.95
C GLY A 626 60.65 2.42 13.80
N LEU A 627 61.81 3.09 13.76
CA LEU A 627 62.88 2.81 12.80
C LEU A 627 63.50 1.42 13.01
N VAL A 628 63.75 1.02 14.26
CA VAL A 628 64.31 -0.30 14.60
C VAL A 628 63.36 -1.44 14.18
N ILE A 629 62.06 -1.29 14.46
CA ILE A 629 61.04 -2.32 14.14
C ILE A 629 60.51 -2.19 12.69
N ARG A 630 60.99 -1.19 11.93
CA ARG A 630 60.54 -0.89 10.55
C ARG A 630 59.02 -0.69 10.45
N SER A 631 58.42 -0.04 11.45
CA SER A 631 56.99 0.21 11.54
C SER A 631 56.62 1.57 10.95
N ARG A 632 55.70 1.60 9.98
CA ARG A 632 55.25 2.86 9.33
C ARG A 632 54.44 3.75 10.27
N SER A 633 53.63 3.20 11.18
CA SER A 633 52.84 4.02 12.10
C SER A 633 53.72 4.68 13.17
N LEU A 634 54.73 3.97 13.67
CA LEU A 634 55.65 4.50 14.68
C LEU A 634 56.72 5.45 14.13
N THR A 635 56.79 5.65 12.81
CA THR A 635 57.62 6.69 12.19
C THR A 635 56.79 7.89 11.74
N PHE A 636 55.63 7.66 11.12
CA PHE A 636 54.80 8.74 10.59
C PHE A 636 54.13 9.59 11.68
N PHE A 637 53.52 8.96 12.69
CA PHE A 637 52.76 9.68 13.72
C PHE A 637 53.64 10.57 14.62
N PRO A 638 54.82 10.12 15.10
CA PRO A 638 55.72 10.99 15.85
C PRO A 638 56.20 12.21 15.06
N ILE A 639 56.52 12.04 13.77
CA ILE A 639 56.87 13.18 12.90
C ILE A 639 55.69 14.15 12.80
N GLY A 640 54.48 13.63 12.58
CA GLY A 640 53.26 14.43 12.51
C GLY A 640 52.99 15.23 13.78
N PHE A 641 53.10 14.61 14.96
CA PHE A 641 52.89 15.29 16.24
C PHE A 641 53.96 16.33 16.53
N VAL A 642 55.23 16.10 16.18
CA VAL A 642 56.26 17.13 16.33
C VAL A 642 56.03 18.30 15.38
N VAL A 643 55.67 18.04 14.13
CA VAL A 643 55.32 19.10 13.17
C VAL A 643 54.14 19.91 13.70
N LEU A 644 53.08 19.25 14.15
CA LEU A 644 51.93 19.92 14.77
C LEU A 644 52.33 20.73 16.01
N GLY A 645 53.15 20.16 16.90
CA GLY A 645 53.69 20.84 18.07
C GLY A 645 54.48 22.09 17.70
N VAL A 646 55.37 22.01 16.72
CA VAL A 646 56.16 23.15 16.21
C VAL A 646 55.24 24.21 15.61
N PHE A 647 54.24 23.84 14.83
CA PHE A 647 53.27 24.79 14.29
C PHE A 647 52.45 25.48 15.39
N THR A 648 51.98 24.73 16.40
CA THR A 648 51.20 25.27 17.52
C THR A 648 52.04 26.22 18.38
N VAL A 649 53.29 25.86 18.68
CA VAL A 649 54.22 26.73 19.40
C VAL A 649 54.58 27.95 18.55
N ALA A 650 54.84 27.80 17.25
CA ALA A 650 55.13 28.92 16.34
C ALA A 650 53.95 29.90 16.23
N TYR A 651 52.72 29.38 16.21
CA TYR A 651 51.50 30.19 16.20
C TYR A 651 51.28 30.92 17.55
N SER A 652 51.52 30.24 18.68
CA SER A 652 51.46 30.87 20.02
C SER A 652 52.59 31.89 20.24
N ALA A 653 53.78 31.59 19.71
CA ALA A 653 55.01 32.39 19.77
C ALA A 653 55.03 33.63 18.87
N LEU A 654 54.19 33.71 17.84
CA LEU A 654 54.00 34.95 17.08
C LEU A 654 53.50 36.12 17.96
N LYS A 655 53.16 35.86 19.23
CA LYS A 655 52.92 36.88 20.27
C LYS A 655 54.16 37.30 21.10
N GLU A 656 55.24 36.52 21.18
CA GLU A 656 56.43 36.88 21.99
C GLU A 656 57.77 36.41 21.37
N VAL A 657 58.74 37.34 21.32
CA VAL A 657 59.99 37.28 20.51
C VAL A 657 61.00 36.19 20.93
N GLY A 658 60.90 35.65 22.15
CA GLY A 658 61.87 34.67 22.69
C GLY A 658 61.84 33.27 22.06
N ALA A 659 60.72 32.86 21.46
CA ALA A 659 60.53 31.49 20.94
C ALA A 659 61.05 31.27 19.50
N ILE A 660 61.49 32.33 18.82
CA ILE A 660 62.01 32.27 17.43
C ILE A 660 63.31 31.46 17.33
N PHE A 661 64.21 31.58 18.32
CA PHE A 661 65.47 30.81 18.35
C PHE A 661 65.25 29.31 18.57
N LEU A 662 64.24 28.95 19.37
CA LEU A 662 63.91 27.56 19.69
C LEU A 662 63.26 26.85 18.49
N ILE A 663 62.42 27.55 17.73
CA ILE A 663 61.83 27.08 16.47
C ILE A 663 62.91 26.84 15.40
N GLY A 664 63.88 27.75 15.27
CA GLY A 664 65.00 27.59 14.34
C GLY A 664 65.87 26.36 14.64
N CYS A 665 66.26 26.17 15.91
CA CYS A 665 67.05 25.02 16.33
C CYS A 665 66.28 23.69 16.20
N THR A 666 64.97 23.68 16.53
CA THR A 666 64.14 22.46 16.44
C THR A 666 63.85 22.09 14.99
N GLY A 667 63.64 23.06 14.10
CA GLY A 667 63.48 22.84 12.65
C GLY A 667 64.73 22.27 11.98
N ILE A 668 65.92 22.77 12.36
CA ILE A 668 67.22 22.24 11.89
C ILE A 668 67.44 20.82 12.43
N LEU A 669 67.08 20.54 13.69
CA LEU A 669 67.13 19.20 14.27
C LEU A 669 66.17 18.22 13.58
N LEU A 670 64.96 18.66 13.20
CA LEU A 670 63.99 17.83 12.49
C LEU A 670 64.42 17.51 11.06
N LEU A 671 65.02 18.48 10.36
CA LEU A 671 65.64 18.24 9.06
C LEU A 671 66.84 17.29 9.19
N GLY A 672 67.68 17.47 10.21
CA GLY A 672 68.78 16.57 10.52
C GLY A 672 68.32 15.15 10.83
N LEU A 673 67.29 14.98 11.66
CA LEU A 673 66.69 13.69 12.00
C LEU A 673 65.96 13.04 10.82
N GLY A 674 65.30 13.82 9.96
CA GLY A 674 64.70 13.33 8.72
C GLY A 674 65.76 12.77 7.76
N ILE A 675 66.88 13.47 7.59
CA ILE A 675 68.03 13.00 6.81
C ILE A 675 68.68 11.76 7.46
N LEU A 676 68.85 11.77 8.79
CA LEU A 676 69.41 10.64 9.53
C LEU A 676 68.52 9.39 9.46
N ALA A 677 67.19 9.55 9.53
CA ALA A 677 66.21 8.48 9.43
C ALA A 677 66.21 7.83 8.03
N VAL A 678 66.38 8.63 6.97
CA VAL A 678 66.53 8.14 5.60
C VAL A 678 67.86 7.38 5.44
N LEU A 679 68.96 7.90 5.98
CA LEU A 679 70.28 7.25 5.94
C LEU A 679 70.36 5.96 6.80
N LEU A 680 69.70 5.94 7.96
CA LEU A 680 69.63 4.78 8.85
C LEU A 680 68.76 3.66 8.27
N ARG A 681 67.72 4.00 7.49
CA ARG A 681 66.89 3.01 6.79
C ARG A 681 67.72 2.15 5.82
N GLU A 682 68.74 2.72 5.18
CA GLU A 682 69.66 1.98 4.30
C GLU A 682 70.73 1.18 5.06
N ARG A 683 71.24 1.67 6.20
CA ARG A 683 72.21 0.93 7.03
C ARG A 683 71.58 -0.21 7.84
N ILE A 684 70.36 -0.04 8.33
CA ILE A 684 69.62 -1.06 9.09
C ILE A 684 69.05 -2.16 8.18
N ALA A 685 68.92 -1.91 6.87
CA ALA A 685 68.64 -2.95 5.87
C ALA A 685 69.66 -4.10 5.97
N LYS A 686 70.96 -3.76 6.08
CA LYS A 686 72.09 -4.71 6.23
C LYS A 686 72.22 -5.34 7.62
N LEU A 687 71.62 -4.75 8.66
CA LEU A 687 71.70 -5.23 10.04
C LEU A 687 70.54 -6.19 10.38
N GLY A 688 69.37 -5.98 9.79
CA GLY A 688 68.25 -6.93 9.84
C GLY A 688 68.52 -8.25 9.11
N GLU A 689 69.35 -8.24 8.07
CA GLU A 689 69.87 -9.46 7.41
C GLU A 689 70.92 -10.20 8.25
N LYS A 690 71.57 -9.54 9.22
CA LYS A 690 72.51 -10.18 10.16
C LYS A 690 71.85 -10.72 11.42
N LEU A 691 70.64 -10.28 11.76
CA LEU A 691 69.85 -10.76 12.90
C LEU A 691 68.84 -11.84 12.51
N SER A 692 68.67 -12.15 11.23
CA SER A 692 67.87 -13.30 10.78
C SER A 692 68.48 -14.65 11.15
N ASP A 693 69.76 -14.69 11.53
CA ASP A 693 70.46 -15.90 11.97
C ASP A 693 70.24 -16.23 13.46
N TRP A 694 69.45 -15.44 14.18
CA TRP A 694 68.96 -15.75 15.54
C TRP A 694 67.51 -16.27 15.50
N GLN A 695 67.22 -17.18 14.57
CA GLN A 695 65.99 -17.99 14.60
C GLN A 695 66.13 -19.10 15.67
N ALA A 696 65.52 -18.87 16.83
CA ALA A 696 65.12 -19.91 17.78
C ALA A 696 63.68 -19.62 18.26
#